data_AF-A0A5C5GHP4-F1
#
_entry.id   AF-A0A5C5GHP4-F1
#
_cell.length_a   1.000
_cell.length_b   1.000
_cell.length_c   1.000
_cell.angle_alpha   90.00
_cell.angle_beta   90.00
_cell.angle_gamma   90.00
#
_symmetry.space_group_name_H-M   'P 1'
#
loop_
_entity.id
_entity.type
_entity.pdbx_description
1 polymer ?
#
loop_
_entity_poly.entity_id
_entity_poly.type
_entity_poly.pdbx_seq_one_letter_code
_entity_poly.pdbx_strand_id
1 'polypeptide(L)'
;MPDMKPDGTVFGTDGDDVIDDTYVDTDGDMIDSGDAIIPGHAPNDDLVVAGDGNDVVYAGEGDDTIYGGPGDDTINGGDGNDIIYGDKDLGGTETVRESFEWDKLPDPDDGGKIDEGDRILNVTQNTGSVNVSFEKTYASSYKIDHDYTDVNQNIGGIDGGSETVDSTSGFQSDLSDTSYGKASYKMGFDKPVDDVHFRVNDIDGSGKVIIKAYDASGNAVPVSFTYGDGLKAVGSDGVETKYQNSYGDEDSSKFSTLVNIAGPVSKITIEHSEGYYNSAVTITDVYFDVPGEAAVDGAGDDVLFGDNGDDEIYGGAGNDTLDGGDGNDEMYGGDGDDRIIGGAGNDIAYGGDGNDIMDDVEGESDDNPGEDSYYGGSGDDEIWTGWGDDYIEGGIGNDTLGGEDGDDEMYGGEGDDTLRGGSGNDMMFGGDGNDRFSDGNGDDVAYGGDGEDVFYAGRGNDTLYGGMDSDTFFGGNGGDEIYGGDGPDTDGDGVGDETDTLDLTGGGWKDGEFKITYTSADREDGFVTYSDGSTLTFEEIENIMPCFTPGTTIATPRGEMLVEDLREGDRIITRDNGIQEIRWIGHKKMAGADLVKNPHLKPVLIKAGSLGAGLPERDMLVSPNHRVLVANDKTQLYFEEREVLASAKHLVGAQGIHRIDVMATTYIHFMFDQHEVVLSNGSWTESFQPGDHSLKGIGNSQRQEIFELFPELRDREGLENYTSARKSLKKHEARLLAE
;
A
#
# COMPACT_ATOMS: atom_id res chain seq x y z
N MET A 1 48.86 13.67 -24.65
CA MET A 1 48.11 12.47 -25.07
C MET A 1 47.43 12.92 -26.37
N PRO A 2 46.25 12.48 -26.84
CA PRO A 2 45.44 13.39 -27.65
C PRO A 2 45.22 14.69 -26.86
N ASP A 3 44.98 15.81 -27.54
CA ASP A 3 44.14 16.85 -26.93
C ASP A 3 42.74 16.24 -26.99
N MET A 4 42.31 15.61 -25.90
CA MET A 4 40.88 15.51 -25.65
C MET A 4 40.42 16.93 -25.27
N LYS A 5 39.15 17.23 -25.47
CA LYS A 5 38.65 18.60 -25.46
C LYS A 5 37.37 18.62 -24.64
N PRO A 6 37.03 19.78 -24.06
CA PRO A 6 35.72 20.03 -23.52
C PRO A 6 34.64 19.49 -24.45
N ASP A 7 33.89 18.50 -23.96
CA ASP A 7 32.77 17.88 -24.66
C ASP A 7 31.42 18.21 -24.01
N GLY A 8 31.44 18.87 -22.85
CA GLY A 8 30.29 19.34 -22.10
C GLY A 8 29.77 18.35 -21.06
N THR A 9 30.61 17.42 -20.58
CA THR A 9 30.27 16.49 -19.49
C THR A 9 31.33 16.52 -18.40
N VAL A 10 30.93 16.69 -17.14
CA VAL A 10 31.82 16.69 -15.98
C VAL A 10 31.88 15.28 -15.40
N PHE A 11 33.02 14.61 -15.58
CA PHE A 11 33.26 13.25 -15.06
C PHE A 11 34.05 13.24 -13.75
N GLY A 12 33.54 12.54 -12.74
CA GLY A 12 34.27 12.14 -11.53
C GLY A 12 35.17 10.92 -11.75
N THR A 13 35.36 10.09 -10.73
CA THR A 13 36.26 8.93 -10.74
C THR A 13 35.69 7.71 -9.99
N ASP A 14 36.37 6.56 -10.05
CA ASP A 14 36.02 5.34 -9.29
C ASP A 14 36.21 5.47 -7.73
N GLY A 15 35.91 6.63 -7.11
CA GLY A 15 35.80 6.77 -5.65
C GLY A 15 35.78 8.21 -5.09
N ASP A 16 35.26 8.33 -3.87
CA ASP A 16 34.81 9.55 -3.15
C ASP A 16 35.37 10.89 -3.67
N ASP A 17 34.61 11.53 -4.56
CA ASP A 17 34.90 12.82 -5.19
C ASP A 17 34.04 13.98 -4.62
N VAL A 18 34.46 15.22 -4.94
CA VAL A 18 33.68 16.43 -4.65
C VAL A 18 33.70 17.29 -5.91
N ILE A 19 32.55 17.37 -6.56
CA ILE A 19 32.32 18.04 -7.84
C ILE A 19 31.62 19.37 -7.56
N ASP A 20 32.37 20.47 -7.65
CA ASP A 20 31.93 21.85 -7.41
C ASP A 20 32.45 22.81 -8.49
N ASP A 21 32.18 24.12 -8.36
CA ASP A 21 32.68 25.20 -9.26
C ASP A 21 34.22 25.30 -9.37
N THR A 22 34.96 24.46 -8.63
CA THR A 22 36.42 24.34 -8.67
C THR A 22 36.93 22.98 -9.17
N TYR A 23 36.05 21.99 -9.36
CA TYR A 23 36.37 20.71 -9.96
C TYR A 23 36.69 20.87 -11.45
N VAL A 24 37.62 20.06 -11.96
CA VAL A 24 38.05 20.07 -13.36
C VAL A 24 38.33 18.64 -13.78
N ASP A 25 37.60 18.15 -14.77
CA ASP A 25 37.73 16.79 -15.26
C ASP A 25 39.06 16.57 -16.04
N THR A 26 39.22 15.40 -16.65
CA THR A 26 40.40 15.08 -17.47
C THR A 26 40.47 15.80 -18.82
N ASP A 27 39.35 16.24 -19.38
CA ASP A 27 39.24 16.84 -20.72
C ASP A 27 39.13 18.38 -20.70
N GLY A 28 38.78 18.93 -19.54
CA GLY A 28 38.86 20.33 -19.16
C GLY A 28 37.51 21.01 -18.95
N ASP A 29 36.42 20.25 -18.84
CA ASP A 29 35.07 20.69 -18.48
C ASP A 29 34.99 20.97 -16.96
N MET A 30 34.12 21.90 -16.56
CA MET A 30 33.89 22.31 -15.17
C MET A 30 32.45 22.82 -15.02
N ILE A 31 31.89 22.64 -13.83
CA ILE A 31 30.59 23.22 -13.46
C ILE A 31 30.57 24.75 -13.68
N ASP A 32 29.47 25.28 -14.21
CA ASP A 32 29.12 26.71 -14.31
C ASP A 32 30.13 27.55 -15.15
N SER A 33 30.89 26.87 -16.03
CA SER A 33 32.01 27.45 -16.79
C SER A 33 31.60 28.10 -18.12
N GLY A 34 30.36 27.85 -18.57
CA GLY A 34 29.88 28.32 -19.86
C GLY A 34 30.38 27.47 -21.04
N ASP A 35 30.79 26.22 -20.77
CA ASP A 35 31.36 25.29 -21.75
C ASP A 35 30.50 24.04 -22.04
N ALA A 36 29.27 23.95 -21.53
CA ALA A 36 28.25 23.05 -22.07
C ALA A 36 28.12 23.20 -23.61
N ILE A 37 28.36 22.09 -24.35
CA ILE A 37 28.30 22.05 -25.83
C ILE A 37 27.15 21.14 -26.32
N ILE A 38 26.26 20.72 -25.42
CA ILE A 38 25.18 19.79 -25.71
C ILE A 38 24.10 20.49 -26.58
N PRO A 39 23.64 19.90 -27.71
CA PRO A 39 22.74 20.59 -28.65
C PRO A 39 21.28 20.81 -28.16
N GLY A 40 21.06 21.82 -27.32
CA GLY A 40 19.74 22.23 -26.83
C GLY A 40 19.84 23.10 -25.59
N HIS A 41 20.84 22.77 -24.79
CA HIS A 41 21.28 23.33 -23.52
C HIS A 41 21.77 24.79 -23.66
N ALA A 42 21.53 25.59 -22.63
CA ALA A 42 22.18 26.87 -22.39
C ALA A 42 23.64 26.65 -21.90
N PRO A 43 24.41 27.73 -21.66
CA PRO A 43 25.85 27.59 -21.41
C PRO A 43 26.25 26.90 -20.11
N ASN A 44 25.35 26.87 -19.13
CA ASN A 44 25.60 26.35 -17.78
C ASN A 44 24.78 25.09 -17.46
N ASP A 45 23.85 24.69 -18.35
CA ASP A 45 23.08 23.44 -18.27
C ASP A 45 24.05 22.26 -18.43
N ASP A 46 24.63 21.83 -17.32
CA ASP A 46 25.75 20.91 -17.23
C ASP A 46 25.27 19.45 -17.11
N LEU A 47 26.10 18.53 -17.59
CA LEU A 47 25.88 17.09 -17.49
C LEU A 47 26.95 16.49 -16.61
N VAL A 48 26.58 15.95 -15.46
CA VAL A 48 27.50 15.43 -14.43
C VAL A 48 27.37 13.92 -14.31
N VAL A 49 28.50 13.24 -14.23
CA VAL A 49 28.58 11.80 -13.97
C VAL A 49 29.64 11.59 -12.88
N ALA A 50 29.20 11.30 -11.65
CA ALA A 50 30.09 11.24 -10.49
C ALA A 50 30.95 9.96 -10.53
N GLY A 51 30.36 8.77 -10.48
CA GLY A 51 31.05 7.51 -10.79
C GLY A 51 30.69 6.35 -9.87
N ASP A 52 31.68 5.55 -9.47
CA ASP A 52 31.55 4.64 -8.32
C ASP A 52 32.03 5.43 -7.10
N GLY A 53 31.27 5.55 -6.00
CA GLY A 53 31.74 6.44 -4.94
C GLY A 53 30.84 6.62 -3.73
N ASN A 54 31.12 7.73 -3.06
CA ASN A 54 30.32 8.34 -1.99
C ASN A 54 30.60 9.83 -2.22
N ASP A 55 30.00 10.35 -3.28
CA ASP A 55 30.38 11.58 -3.95
C ASP A 55 29.53 12.75 -3.46
N VAL A 56 30.03 13.97 -3.69
CA VAL A 56 29.29 15.20 -3.38
C VAL A 56 29.27 16.11 -4.60
N VAL A 57 28.08 16.38 -5.12
CA VAL A 57 27.87 17.18 -6.34
C VAL A 57 27.10 18.47 -5.99
N TYR A 58 27.56 19.59 -6.55
CA TYR A 58 26.86 20.89 -6.56
C TYR A 58 26.80 21.39 -8.01
N ALA A 59 25.61 21.44 -8.62
CA ALA A 59 25.45 21.70 -10.05
C ALA A 59 25.34 23.20 -10.41
N GLY A 60 24.59 24.01 -9.66
CA GLY A 60 24.76 25.47 -9.61
C GLY A 60 23.70 26.31 -10.34
N GLU A 61 24.09 27.15 -11.32
CA GLU A 61 23.15 27.97 -12.12
C GLU A 61 22.86 27.32 -13.50
N GLY A 62 21.89 26.39 -13.64
CA GLY A 62 21.61 25.71 -14.92
C GLY A 62 20.34 24.86 -14.91
N ASP A 63 19.87 24.43 -16.10
CA ASP A 63 18.94 23.29 -16.21
C ASP A 63 19.81 22.02 -16.33
N ASP A 64 20.23 21.44 -15.20
CA ASP A 64 21.32 20.47 -15.10
C ASP A 64 20.84 19.01 -15.19
N THR A 65 21.77 18.08 -15.38
CA THR A 65 21.47 16.63 -15.33
C THR A 65 22.61 15.89 -14.63
N ILE A 66 22.30 15.26 -13.50
CA ILE A 66 23.28 14.61 -12.62
C ILE A 66 23.01 13.12 -12.52
N TYR A 67 24.10 12.35 -12.59
CA TYR A 67 24.16 10.90 -12.38
C TYR A 67 25.19 10.68 -11.27
N GLY A 68 24.75 10.27 -10.07
CA GLY A 68 25.64 9.85 -8.99
C GLY A 68 26.37 8.57 -9.39
N GLY A 69 25.62 7.47 -9.40
CA GLY A 69 26.12 6.13 -9.66
C GLY A 69 26.14 5.30 -8.36
N PRO A 70 26.95 4.24 -8.27
CA PRO A 70 26.86 3.33 -7.13
C PRO A 70 27.54 3.86 -5.84
N GLY A 71 26.73 4.08 -4.81
CA GLY A 71 27.12 4.27 -3.40
C GLY A 71 26.55 5.55 -2.77
N ASP A 72 26.57 5.68 -1.44
CA ASP A 72 25.83 6.74 -0.73
C ASP A 72 26.33 8.17 -1.09
N ASP A 73 25.60 8.83 -1.99
CA ASP A 73 25.94 10.12 -2.61
C ASP A 73 25.22 11.31 -1.95
N THR A 74 25.66 12.53 -2.27
CA THR A 74 24.97 13.77 -1.88
C THR A 74 24.96 14.76 -3.05
N ILE A 75 23.80 14.93 -3.67
CA ILE A 75 23.63 15.72 -4.88
C ILE A 75 22.75 16.94 -4.60
N ASN A 76 23.13 18.08 -5.17
CA ASN A 76 22.41 19.35 -5.09
C ASN A 76 22.37 19.97 -6.48
N GLY A 77 21.16 20.15 -7.01
CA GLY A 77 20.86 20.83 -8.28
C GLY A 77 21.23 22.31 -8.23
N GLY A 78 20.28 23.17 -7.87
CA GLY A 78 20.56 24.55 -7.48
C GLY A 78 19.53 25.57 -7.95
N ASP A 79 19.86 26.31 -9.02
CA ASP A 79 19.05 27.38 -9.62
C ASP A 79 18.70 27.00 -11.08
N GLY A 80 17.63 26.23 -11.29
CA GLY A 80 17.08 25.87 -12.61
C GLY A 80 16.26 24.58 -12.57
N ASN A 81 15.85 24.05 -13.74
CA ASN A 81 15.02 22.85 -13.80
C ASN A 81 15.92 21.60 -14.01
N ASP A 82 16.19 20.87 -12.94
CA ASP A 82 17.22 19.84 -12.85
C ASP A 82 16.68 18.42 -12.99
N ILE A 83 17.53 17.49 -13.46
CA ILE A 83 17.24 16.05 -13.47
C ILE A 83 18.32 15.34 -12.66
N ILE A 84 17.94 14.78 -11.52
CA ILE A 84 18.86 14.14 -10.57
C ILE A 84 18.57 12.63 -10.53
N TYR A 85 19.61 11.84 -10.74
CA TYR A 85 19.61 10.43 -10.40
C TYR A 85 20.70 10.15 -9.37
N GLY A 86 20.33 9.61 -8.21
CA GLY A 86 21.27 9.04 -7.25
C GLY A 86 21.96 7.83 -7.85
N ASP A 87 21.28 6.69 -7.86
CA ASP A 87 21.89 5.38 -8.09
C ASP A 87 22.23 5.06 -9.58
N LYS A 88 21.88 5.95 -10.51
CA LYS A 88 21.99 5.70 -11.97
C LYS A 88 23.30 6.24 -12.52
N ASP A 89 24.08 5.38 -13.18
CA ASP A 89 25.25 5.79 -13.97
C ASP A 89 24.89 6.03 -15.45
N LEU A 90 25.38 7.13 -16.04
CA LEU A 90 25.30 7.41 -17.49
C LEU A 90 26.26 6.52 -18.32
N GLY A 91 27.23 5.86 -17.67
CA GLY A 91 28.35 5.11 -18.28
C GLY A 91 28.24 3.58 -18.28
N GLY A 92 27.30 3.00 -17.54
CA GLY A 92 27.21 1.56 -17.27
C GLY A 92 26.65 0.72 -18.41
N THR A 93 27.40 0.52 -19.50
CA THR A 93 26.97 -0.35 -20.62
C THR A 93 27.05 -1.85 -20.32
N GLU A 94 26.38 -2.34 -19.28
CA GLU A 94 25.97 -3.75 -19.20
C GLU A 94 24.69 -3.94 -20.03
N THR A 95 24.90 -4.07 -21.35
CA THR A 95 23.85 -4.53 -22.24
C THR A 95 23.55 -5.99 -21.95
N VAL A 96 22.31 -6.29 -21.57
CA VAL A 96 21.91 -7.68 -21.34
C VAL A 96 21.79 -8.38 -22.69
N ARG A 97 22.68 -9.34 -22.94
CA ARG A 97 22.65 -10.14 -24.16
C ARG A 97 21.49 -11.13 -24.09
N GLU A 98 20.46 -10.88 -24.90
CA GLU A 98 19.32 -11.77 -25.08
C GLU A 98 19.36 -12.45 -26.46
N SER A 99 18.53 -13.49 -26.61
CA SER A 99 18.45 -14.25 -27.86
C SER A 99 17.03 -14.73 -28.16
N PHE A 100 16.66 -14.64 -29.44
CA PHE A 100 15.49 -15.29 -30.00
C PHE A 100 15.91 -16.64 -30.58
N GLU A 101 15.44 -17.72 -29.96
CA GLU A 101 15.81 -19.10 -30.25
C GLU A 101 14.66 -19.88 -30.88
N TRP A 102 14.90 -20.49 -32.04
CA TRP A 102 13.87 -21.22 -32.79
C TRP A 102 13.45 -22.53 -32.10
N ASP A 103 14.36 -23.23 -31.41
CA ASP A 103 14.08 -24.52 -30.74
C ASP A 103 13.30 -24.36 -29.41
N LYS A 104 13.30 -23.15 -28.84
CA LYS A 104 12.48 -22.74 -27.69
C LYS A 104 11.04 -22.37 -28.07
N LEU A 105 10.67 -22.41 -29.35
CA LEU A 105 9.29 -22.13 -29.78
C LEU A 105 8.31 -23.28 -29.42
N PRO A 106 7.03 -22.99 -29.18
CA PRO A 106 6.01 -24.02 -29.00
C PRO A 106 5.82 -24.87 -30.27
N ASP A 107 5.72 -26.18 -30.07
CA ASP A 107 5.34 -27.16 -31.10
C ASP A 107 3.96 -26.84 -31.70
N PRO A 108 3.84 -26.69 -33.04
CA PRO A 108 2.59 -26.29 -33.71
C PRO A 108 1.61 -27.45 -33.98
N ASP A 109 2.07 -28.71 -33.96
CA ASP A 109 1.39 -29.86 -34.57
C ASP A 109 0.97 -30.95 -33.55
N ASP A 110 1.77 -31.25 -32.52
CA ASP A 110 1.50 -32.32 -31.53
C ASP A 110 1.63 -31.89 -30.05
N GLY A 111 2.24 -30.74 -29.77
CA GLY A 111 2.37 -30.15 -28.43
C GLY A 111 3.53 -30.72 -27.61
N GLY A 112 4.52 -31.33 -28.28
CA GLY A 112 5.81 -31.72 -27.73
C GLY A 112 6.81 -30.57 -27.72
N LYS A 113 7.96 -30.79 -28.38
CA LYS A 113 8.98 -29.77 -28.68
C LYS A 113 9.04 -29.66 -30.19
N ILE A 114 9.22 -28.44 -30.70
CA ILE A 114 9.36 -28.18 -32.13
C ILE A 114 10.45 -29.08 -32.75
N ASP A 115 10.14 -29.72 -33.88
CA ASP A 115 11.06 -30.64 -34.58
C ASP A 115 11.13 -30.43 -36.11
N GLU A 116 12.09 -31.11 -36.76
CA GLU A 116 12.49 -30.90 -38.16
C GLU A 116 11.31 -31.01 -39.14
N GLY A 117 10.93 -29.86 -39.72
CA GLY A 117 9.79 -29.72 -40.65
C GLY A 117 8.53 -29.10 -40.05
N ASP A 118 8.53 -28.72 -38.77
CA ASP A 118 7.43 -28.00 -38.14
C ASP A 118 7.26 -26.58 -38.71
N ARG A 119 6.02 -26.21 -39.04
CA ARG A 119 5.75 -24.91 -39.69
C ARG A 119 5.74 -23.74 -38.72
N ILE A 120 6.68 -22.83 -38.89
CA ILE A 120 6.75 -21.58 -38.13
C ILE A 120 5.90 -20.50 -38.83
N LEU A 121 4.78 -20.14 -38.19
CA LEU A 121 3.83 -19.14 -38.67
C LEU A 121 3.41 -18.19 -37.55
N ASN A 122 3.90 -16.95 -37.59
CA ASN A 122 3.48 -15.85 -36.71
C ASN A 122 3.64 -16.18 -35.22
N VAL A 123 4.90 -16.22 -34.79
CA VAL A 123 5.30 -16.53 -33.41
C VAL A 123 5.71 -15.27 -32.65
N THR A 124 5.62 -15.33 -31.33
CA THR A 124 6.22 -14.37 -30.41
C THR A 124 6.88 -15.15 -29.29
N GLN A 125 8.08 -14.74 -28.89
CA GLN A 125 8.84 -15.29 -27.79
C GLN A 125 9.26 -14.14 -26.87
N ASN A 126 9.05 -14.31 -25.57
CA ASN A 126 9.70 -13.47 -24.57
C ASN A 126 11.13 -14.01 -24.39
N THR A 127 12.12 -13.15 -24.59
CA THR A 127 13.56 -13.50 -24.55
C THR A 127 14.23 -13.16 -23.20
N GLY A 128 13.47 -12.56 -22.27
CA GLY A 128 13.92 -12.04 -20.98
C GLY A 128 13.11 -10.78 -20.66
N SER A 129 13.56 -9.65 -21.21
CA SER A 129 12.98 -8.31 -21.08
C SER A 129 12.29 -7.82 -22.36
N VAL A 130 12.50 -8.50 -23.50
CA VAL A 130 11.96 -8.15 -24.82
C VAL A 130 11.01 -9.24 -25.35
N ASN A 131 9.90 -8.85 -25.98
CA ASN A 131 9.06 -9.77 -26.75
C ASN A 131 9.38 -9.66 -28.25
N VAL A 132 10.07 -10.66 -28.77
CA VAL A 132 10.42 -10.74 -30.19
C VAL A 132 9.34 -11.47 -30.97
N SER A 133 8.74 -10.76 -31.91
CA SER A 133 7.73 -11.28 -32.84
C SER A 133 8.34 -11.64 -34.20
N PHE A 134 7.97 -12.77 -34.79
CA PHE A 134 8.38 -13.17 -36.14
C PHE A 134 7.19 -13.60 -37.00
N GLU A 135 6.96 -12.91 -38.11
CA GLU A 135 5.88 -13.19 -39.05
C GLU A 135 6.32 -13.30 -40.52
N LYS A 136 5.58 -14.09 -41.28
CA LYS A 136 5.70 -14.15 -42.74
C LYS A 136 4.77 -13.12 -43.37
N THR A 137 5.36 -12.08 -43.95
CA THR A 137 4.61 -10.98 -44.58
C THR A 137 4.25 -11.25 -46.04
N TYR A 138 5.04 -12.06 -46.77
CA TYR A 138 4.76 -12.38 -48.17
C TYR A 138 5.35 -13.75 -48.58
N ALA A 139 4.66 -14.43 -49.50
CA ALA A 139 5.18 -15.56 -50.25
C ALA A 139 4.59 -15.54 -51.67
N SER A 140 5.42 -15.78 -52.70
CA SER A 140 4.99 -15.79 -54.10
C SER A 140 4.20 -17.04 -54.50
N SER A 141 4.14 -18.05 -53.63
CA SER A 141 3.47 -19.33 -53.82
C SER A 141 3.11 -19.94 -52.46
N TYR A 142 2.08 -20.78 -52.44
CA TYR A 142 1.73 -21.62 -51.28
C TYR A 142 2.60 -22.89 -51.15
N LYS A 143 3.52 -23.10 -52.10
CA LYS A 143 4.46 -24.24 -52.17
C LYS A 143 5.85 -23.89 -51.64
N ILE A 144 5.95 -22.78 -50.91
CA ILE A 144 7.17 -22.36 -50.21
C ILE A 144 6.97 -22.84 -48.78
N ASP A 145 7.93 -23.59 -48.25
CA ASP A 145 7.94 -24.04 -46.86
C ASP A 145 8.80 -23.10 -45.97
N HIS A 146 8.50 -23.14 -44.68
CA HIS A 146 8.78 -22.10 -43.70
C HIS A 146 8.91 -22.74 -42.32
N ASP A 147 9.92 -23.59 -42.20
CA ASP A 147 9.90 -24.69 -41.25
C ASP A 147 11.07 -24.55 -40.27
N TYR A 148 10.89 -25.06 -39.06
CA TYR A 148 11.99 -25.29 -38.14
C TYR A 148 12.94 -26.34 -38.72
N THR A 149 14.25 -26.16 -38.52
CA THR A 149 15.25 -27.16 -38.89
C THR A 149 16.31 -27.38 -37.82
N ASP A 150 16.62 -28.66 -37.57
CA ASP A 150 17.71 -29.11 -36.68
C ASP A 150 19.02 -29.40 -37.43
N VAL A 151 19.05 -29.12 -38.74
CA VAL A 151 20.24 -29.30 -39.58
C VAL A 151 21.37 -28.38 -39.13
N ASN A 152 22.59 -28.91 -39.14
CA ASN A 152 23.77 -28.19 -38.69
C ASN A 152 24.05 -26.93 -39.54
N GLN A 153 24.30 -25.81 -38.86
CA GLN A 153 24.47 -24.49 -39.43
C GLN A 153 25.87 -23.92 -39.14
N ASN A 154 26.32 -23.00 -39.99
CA ASN A 154 27.48 -22.19 -39.64
C ASN A 154 27.04 -21.05 -38.72
N ILE A 155 27.61 -21.04 -37.52
CA ILE A 155 27.40 -20.02 -36.47
C ILE A 155 28.60 -19.09 -36.26
N GLY A 156 29.69 -19.28 -37.03
CA GLY A 156 30.98 -18.66 -36.71
C GLY A 156 30.97 -17.13 -36.73
N GLY A 157 31.23 -16.50 -35.59
CA GLY A 157 31.30 -15.04 -35.46
C GLY A 157 29.95 -14.35 -35.19
N ILE A 158 28.91 -15.11 -34.87
CA ILE A 158 27.79 -14.59 -34.05
C ILE A 158 28.35 -14.37 -32.64
N ASP A 159 28.06 -13.24 -32.01
CA ASP A 159 28.25 -13.06 -30.58
C ASP A 159 26.99 -13.49 -29.82
N GLY A 160 27.17 -14.39 -28.86
CA GLY A 160 26.13 -14.87 -27.96
C GLY A 160 26.32 -14.38 -26.52
N GLY A 161 27.30 -13.50 -26.27
CA GLY A 161 27.64 -13.05 -24.92
C GLY A 161 28.04 -14.22 -24.02
N SER A 162 27.25 -14.45 -22.96
CA SER A 162 27.43 -15.56 -22.03
C SER A 162 26.81 -16.88 -22.52
N GLU A 163 25.91 -16.83 -23.52
CA GLU A 163 25.19 -18.00 -24.04
C GLU A 163 26.02 -18.80 -25.06
N THR A 164 25.74 -20.11 -25.15
CA THR A 164 26.32 -20.96 -26.19
C THR A 164 25.46 -20.96 -27.43
N VAL A 165 25.92 -20.30 -28.49
CA VAL A 165 25.23 -20.26 -29.79
C VAL A 165 24.97 -21.69 -30.32
N ASP A 166 23.71 -22.05 -30.54
CA ASP A 166 23.32 -23.36 -31.05
C ASP A 166 23.51 -23.44 -32.58
N SER A 167 24.09 -24.53 -33.07
CA SER A 167 24.26 -24.78 -34.51
C SER A 167 23.16 -25.63 -35.12
N THR A 168 22.14 -25.99 -34.35
CA THR A 168 21.02 -26.90 -34.68
C THR A 168 19.65 -26.31 -34.31
N SER A 169 19.57 -24.98 -34.18
CA SER A 169 18.32 -24.22 -34.07
C SER A 169 18.25 -23.23 -35.25
N GLY A 170 17.18 -23.26 -36.04
CA GLY A 170 17.08 -22.39 -37.22
C GLY A 170 15.73 -22.41 -37.94
N PHE A 171 15.45 -21.31 -38.63
CA PHE A 171 14.29 -21.15 -39.52
C PHE A 171 14.68 -21.32 -40.98
N GLN A 172 14.12 -22.32 -41.67
CA GLN A 172 14.34 -22.57 -43.08
C GLN A 172 13.28 -21.88 -43.96
N SER A 173 13.76 -21.22 -45.02
CA SER A 173 12.96 -20.61 -46.09
C SER A 173 13.23 -21.33 -47.42
N ASP A 174 12.44 -22.37 -47.74
CA ASP A 174 12.64 -23.13 -48.99
C ASP A 174 11.78 -22.62 -50.15
N LEU A 175 12.42 -22.01 -51.16
CA LEU A 175 11.79 -21.55 -52.40
C LEU A 175 11.79 -22.60 -53.53
N SER A 176 12.47 -23.74 -53.33
CA SER A 176 12.91 -24.69 -54.37
C SER A 176 11.80 -25.21 -55.29
N ASP A 177 10.56 -25.23 -54.81
CA ASP A 177 9.42 -25.84 -55.49
C ASP A 177 8.66 -24.84 -56.40
N THR A 178 9.28 -23.68 -56.72
CA THR A 178 8.62 -22.55 -57.41
C THR A 178 9.32 -21.96 -58.65
N SER A 179 10.66 -21.86 -58.70
CA SER A 179 11.44 -21.16 -59.73
C SER A 179 11.11 -19.66 -59.83
N TYR A 180 12.07 -18.80 -59.49
CA TYR A 180 11.87 -17.35 -59.24
C TYR A 180 10.94 -17.09 -58.05
N GLY A 181 10.99 -17.96 -57.04
CA GLY A 181 10.33 -17.74 -55.75
C GLY A 181 10.77 -16.45 -55.06
N LYS A 182 9.87 -15.90 -54.24
CA LYS A 182 10.18 -14.87 -53.25
C LYS A 182 9.34 -15.07 -52.00
N ALA A 183 9.97 -14.93 -50.84
CA ALA A 183 9.31 -14.77 -49.55
C ALA A 183 9.84 -13.53 -48.83
N SER A 184 9.04 -12.98 -47.91
CA SER A 184 9.42 -11.88 -47.04
C SER A 184 8.94 -12.15 -45.61
N TYR A 185 9.78 -11.78 -44.66
CA TYR A 185 9.60 -11.95 -43.23
C TYR A 185 9.80 -10.63 -42.51
N LYS A 186 9.17 -10.48 -41.34
CA LYS A 186 9.34 -9.36 -40.43
C LYS A 186 9.63 -9.92 -39.05
N MET A 187 10.76 -9.53 -38.47
CA MET A 187 11.02 -9.62 -37.05
C MET A 187 10.76 -8.25 -36.43
N GLY A 188 10.08 -8.19 -35.29
CA GLY A 188 9.78 -6.95 -34.58
C GLY A 188 9.99 -7.13 -33.08
N PHE A 189 10.69 -6.17 -32.49
CA PHE A 189 10.97 -6.06 -31.06
C PHE A 189 9.97 -5.05 -30.47
N ASP A 190 9.44 -5.30 -29.28
CA ASP A 190 8.54 -4.38 -28.58
C ASP A 190 9.29 -3.22 -27.91
N LYS A 191 10.46 -3.49 -27.32
CA LYS A 191 11.49 -2.50 -26.96
C LYS A 191 12.57 -2.40 -28.06
N PRO A 192 13.25 -1.25 -28.27
CA PRO A 192 14.40 -1.16 -29.17
C PRO A 192 15.60 -1.99 -28.67
N VAL A 193 16.37 -2.59 -29.58
CA VAL A 193 17.56 -3.40 -29.26
C VAL A 193 18.78 -3.02 -30.10
N ASP A 194 19.98 -3.28 -29.57
CA ASP A 194 21.28 -2.99 -30.18
C ASP A 194 22.06 -4.28 -30.55
N ASP A 195 23.22 -4.12 -31.19
CA ASP A 195 24.17 -5.16 -31.62
C ASP A 195 23.60 -6.51 -32.14
N VAL A 196 22.55 -6.43 -32.97
CA VAL A 196 21.82 -7.63 -33.44
C VAL A 196 22.70 -8.49 -34.35
N HIS A 197 22.98 -9.73 -33.94
CA HIS A 197 23.77 -10.73 -34.66
C HIS A 197 22.99 -11.99 -35.01
N PHE A 198 23.10 -12.40 -36.27
CA PHE A 198 22.66 -13.72 -36.73
C PHE A 198 23.36 -14.10 -38.04
N ARG A 199 23.24 -15.36 -38.46
CA ARG A 199 23.67 -15.81 -39.78
C ARG A 199 22.50 -16.20 -40.66
N VAL A 200 22.68 -15.96 -41.96
CA VAL A 200 21.87 -16.59 -43.01
C VAL A 200 22.77 -17.54 -43.79
N ASN A 201 22.38 -18.81 -43.77
CA ASN A 201 23.09 -19.96 -44.31
C ASN A 201 22.46 -20.43 -45.63
N ASP A 202 23.17 -21.34 -46.33
CA ASP A 202 22.78 -21.94 -47.61
C ASP A 202 22.35 -20.97 -48.74
N ILE A 203 22.96 -19.79 -48.85
CA ILE A 203 22.67 -18.81 -49.93
C ILE A 203 23.33 -19.24 -51.27
N ASP A 204 23.07 -20.48 -51.67
CA ASP A 204 23.65 -21.18 -52.80
C ASP A 204 22.75 -21.13 -54.06
N GLY A 205 23.03 -21.92 -55.10
CA GLY A 205 22.10 -22.11 -56.21
C GLY A 205 21.90 -20.82 -57.02
N SER A 206 20.80 -20.12 -56.81
CA SER A 206 20.68 -18.70 -57.19
C SER A 206 19.95 -17.85 -56.15
N GLY A 207 20.16 -18.18 -54.88
CA GLY A 207 19.65 -17.49 -53.70
C GLY A 207 20.16 -16.07 -53.58
N LYS A 208 19.28 -15.24 -53.01
CA LYS A 208 19.51 -13.82 -52.74
C LYS A 208 18.70 -13.41 -51.53
N VAL A 209 19.37 -12.75 -50.59
CA VAL A 209 18.79 -12.26 -49.35
C VAL A 209 19.01 -10.75 -49.25
N ILE A 210 17.93 -10.01 -48.99
CA ILE A 210 17.95 -8.57 -48.67
C ILE A 210 17.47 -8.41 -47.23
N ILE A 211 18.22 -7.69 -46.40
CA ILE A 211 17.91 -7.44 -44.99
C ILE A 211 17.93 -5.93 -44.75
N LYS A 212 16.92 -5.43 -44.04
CA LYS A 212 16.84 -4.03 -43.62
C LYS A 212 16.38 -3.95 -42.18
N ALA A 213 17.01 -3.06 -41.43
CA ALA A 213 16.63 -2.74 -40.06
C ALA A 213 16.04 -1.33 -39.98
N TYR A 214 15.19 -1.10 -38.98
CA TYR A 214 14.54 0.19 -38.73
C TYR A 214 14.47 0.47 -37.24
N ASP A 215 14.62 1.74 -36.86
CA ASP A 215 14.39 2.24 -35.49
C ASP A 215 12.88 2.32 -35.17
N ALA A 216 12.52 2.76 -33.96
CA ALA A 216 11.12 2.94 -33.55
C ALA A 216 10.38 4.00 -34.41
N SER A 217 11.09 5.06 -34.84
CA SER A 217 10.57 6.10 -35.73
C SER A 217 10.38 5.64 -37.19
N GLY A 218 10.90 4.48 -37.57
CA GLY A 218 10.85 3.94 -38.92
C GLY A 218 11.96 4.45 -39.86
N ASN A 219 12.99 5.12 -39.35
CA ASN A 219 14.20 5.42 -40.12
C ASN A 219 14.99 4.12 -40.38
N ALA A 220 15.83 4.10 -41.42
CA ALA A 220 16.60 2.91 -41.78
C ALA A 220 17.92 2.85 -41.01
N VAL A 221 18.14 1.76 -40.27
CA VAL A 221 19.39 1.48 -39.54
C VAL A 221 20.36 0.74 -40.47
N PRO A 222 21.66 1.11 -40.53
CA PRO A 222 22.63 0.43 -41.36
C PRO A 222 22.82 -1.05 -41.00
N VAL A 223 22.76 -1.93 -42.00
CA VAL A 223 23.03 -3.37 -41.85
C VAL A 223 24.43 -3.67 -42.40
N SER A 224 25.25 -4.37 -41.64
CA SER A 224 26.58 -4.83 -42.05
C SER A 224 26.59 -6.34 -42.37
N PHE A 225 27.40 -6.74 -43.36
CA PHE A 225 27.44 -8.12 -43.85
C PHE A 225 28.87 -8.65 -43.97
N THR A 226 29.16 -9.76 -43.29
CA THR A 226 30.40 -10.53 -43.48
C THR A 226 30.09 -11.87 -44.15
N TYR A 227 30.21 -11.89 -45.48
CA TYR A 227 29.78 -13.00 -46.34
C TYR A 227 30.94 -13.85 -46.89
N GLY A 228 30.66 -15.14 -47.12
CA GLY A 228 31.61 -16.09 -47.69
C GLY A 228 32.01 -15.84 -49.16
N ASP A 229 33.13 -16.45 -49.58
CA ASP A 229 33.72 -16.29 -50.93
C ASP A 229 32.79 -16.69 -52.10
N GLY A 230 31.76 -17.49 -51.83
CA GLY A 230 30.71 -17.91 -52.77
C GLY A 230 29.63 -16.86 -53.01
N LEU A 231 29.59 -15.79 -52.19
CA LEU A 231 28.61 -14.71 -52.24
C LEU A 231 29.21 -13.39 -52.77
N LYS A 232 28.33 -12.41 -52.96
CA LYS A 232 28.66 -11.01 -53.27
C LYS A 232 27.54 -10.09 -52.76
N ALA A 233 27.90 -8.86 -52.38
CA ALA A 233 26.94 -7.84 -51.98
C ALA A 233 25.98 -7.42 -53.12
N VAL A 234 24.77 -7.02 -52.74
CA VAL A 234 23.70 -6.50 -53.60
C VAL A 234 23.21 -5.15 -53.06
N GLY A 235 23.91 -4.08 -53.43
CA GLY A 235 23.71 -2.78 -52.80
C GLY A 235 24.34 -2.73 -51.41
N SER A 236 23.76 -1.94 -50.51
CA SER A 236 24.10 -1.90 -49.07
C SER A 236 23.37 -2.97 -48.26
N ASP A 237 22.20 -3.43 -48.74
CA ASP A 237 21.18 -4.09 -47.91
C ASP A 237 21.12 -5.62 -48.12
N GLY A 238 22.14 -6.28 -48.67
CA GLY A 238 22.05 -7.74 -48.87
C GLY A 238 23.13 -8.41 -49.71
N VAL A 239 22.91 -9.70 -49.97
CA VAL A 239 23.87 -10.63 -50.61
C VAL A 239 23.17 -11.57 -51.60
N GLU A 240 23.90 -12.04 -52.61
CA GLU A 240 23.44 -13.09 -53.55
C GLU A 240 24.57 -14.03 -53.96
N THR A 241 24.22 -15.24 -54.42
CA THR A 241 25.18 -16.22 -54.94
C THR A 241 26.00 -15.61 -56.09
N LYS A 242 27.33 -15.67 -55.97
CA LYS A 242 28.27 -15.04 -56.92
C LYS A 242 28.23 -15.65 -58.31
N TYR A 243 28.03 -16.96 -58.37
CA TYR A 243 27.92 -17.75 -59.59
C TYR A 243 26.71 -18.67 -59.50
N GLN A 244 25.68 -18.41 -60.31
CA GLN A 244 24.47 -19.24 -60.33
C GLN A 244 24.79 -20.72 -60.64
N ASN A 245 24.02 -21.64 -60.06
CA ASN A 245 24.28 -23.09 -60.06
C ASN A 245 25.60 -23.47 -59.36
N SER A 246 25.94 -22.79 -58.26
CA SER A 246 27.01 -23.23 -57.35
C SER A 246 26.37 -23.67 -56.05
N TYR A 247 26.63 -24.92 -55.65
CA TYR A 247 25.99 -25.52 -54.48
C TYR A 247 26.99 -25.78 -53.33
N GLY A 248 26.50 -25.76 -52.10
CA GLY A 248 27.21 -26.04 -50.86
C GLY A 248 26.63 -27.22 -50.08
N ASP A 249 27.20 -27.42 -48.89
CA ASP A 249 26.51 -28.06 -47.76
C ASP A 249 25.92 -26.92 -46.90
N GLU A 250 24.92 -27.18 -46.07
CA GLU A 250 24.11 -26.17 -45.38
C GLU A 250 24.94 -25.29 -44.41
N ASP A 251 25.94 -25.89 -43.73
CA ASP A 251 26.93 -25.21 -42.88
C ASP A 251 28.13 -24.59 -43.65
N SER A 252 28.05 -24.50 -44.98
CA SER A 252 29.13 -23.98 -45.80
C SER A 252 29.36 -22.48 -45.57
N SER A 253 30.45 -22.18 -44.85
CA SER A 253 31.02 -20.82 -44.70
C SER A 253 31.24 -20.04 -46.02
N LYS A 254 31.15 -20.68 -47.20
CA LYS A 254 31.20 -20.01 -48.51
C LYS A 254 29.88 -19.40 -48.95
N PHE A 255 28.75 -19.97 -48.52
CA PHE A 255 27.38 -19.56 -48.87
C PHE A 255 26.61 -19.02 -47.65
N SER A 256 27.35 -18.68 -46.60
CA SER A 256 26.83 -18.12 -45.35
C SER A 256 27.23 -16.65 -45.21
N THR A 257 26.36 -15.81 -44.67
CA THR A 257 26.67 -14.43 -44.25
C THR A 257 26.36 -14.24 -42.78
N LEU A 258 27.29 -13.60 -42.06
CA LEU A 258 26.99 -12.95 -40.79
C LEU A 258 26.32 -11.61 -41.08
N VAL A 259 25.32 -11.29 -40.28
CA VAL A 259 24.60 -10.03 -40.24
C VAL A 259 24.91 -9.39 -38.89
N ASN A 260 25.31 -8.11 -38.89
CA ASN A 260 25.45 -7.30 -37.69
C ASN A 260 24.73 -5.96 -37.92
N ILE A 261 23.94 -5.53 -36.94
CA ILE A 261 23.20 -4.27 -36.95
C ILE A 261 23.43 -3.60 -35.61
N ALA A 262 24.12 -2.46 -35.60
CA ALA A 262 24.49 -1.79 -34.34
C ALA A 262 23.29 -1.34 -33.50
N GLY A 263 22.20 -0.93 -34.17
CA GLY A 263 20.97 -0.43 -33.54
C GLY A 263 20.90 1.10 -33.39
N PRO A 264 19.89 1.63 -32.69
CA PRO A 264 18.77 0.89 -32.06
C PRO A 264 17.76 0.37 -33.10
N VAL A 265 17.28 -0.86 -32.92
CA VAL A 265 16.41 -1.61 -33.85
C VAL A 265 15.05 -1.92 -33.22
N SER A 266 13.95 -1.49 -33.85
CA SER A 266 12.59 -1.97 -33.53
C SER A 266 12.11 -3.09 -34.45
N LYS A 267 12.72 -3.22 -35.64
CA LYS A 267 12.18 -4.05 -36.72
C LYS A 267 13.22 -4.42 -37.76
N ILE A 268 13.27 -5.70 -38.10
CA ILE A 268 14.06 -6.24 -39.21
C ILE A 268 13.13 -6.83 -40.26
N THR A 269 13.35 -6.52 -41.53
CA THR A 269 12.67 -7.16 -42.66
C THR A 269 13.67 -7.94 -43.50
N ILE A 270 13.33 -9.20 -43.79
CA ILE A 270 14.17 -10.13 -44.55
C ILE A 270 13.41 -10.54 -45.80
N GLU A 271 13.99 -10.32 -46.99
CA GLU A 271 13.48 -10.83 -48.25
C GLU A 271 14.39 -11.93 -48.79
N HIS A 272 13.89 -13.16 -48.88
CA HIS A 272 14.55 -14.24 -49.61
C HIS A 272 13.95 -14.34 -51.03
N SER A 273 14.81 -14.43 -52.04
CA SER A 273 14.41 -14.64 -53.44
C SER A 273 15.41 -15.53 -54.17
N GLU A 274 14.93 -16.28 -55.16
CA GLU A 274 15.77 -17.11 -56.02
C GLU A 274 15.65 -16.71 -57.50
N GLY A 275 16.55 -17.24 -58.32
CA GLY A 275 16.47 -17.17 -59.78
C GLY A 275 15.93 -18.46 -60.40
N TYR A 276 16.63 -18.97 -61.41
CA TYR A 276 16.28 -20.23 -62.09
C TYR A 276 16.78 -21.49 -61.35
N TYR A 277 17.68 -21.32 -60.41
CA TYR A 277 18.31 -22.40 -59.65
C TYR A 277 17.85 -22.30 -58.20
N ASN A 278 17.27 -23.38 -57.72
CA ASN A 278 16.69 -23.50 -56.39
C ASN A 278 17.67 -23.07 -55.29
N SER A 279 17.15 -22.41 -54.26
CA SER A 279 17.84 -22.12 -52.99
C SER A 279 16.81 -22.26 -51.87
N ALA A 280 17.16 -23.02 -50.83
CA ALA A 280 16.66 -22.76 -49.48
C ALA A 280 17.63 -21.75 -48.83
N VAL A 281 17.24 -21.13 -47.72
CA VAL A 281 18.19 -20.48 -46.79
C VAL A 281 17.74 -20.76 -45.37
N THR A 282 18.69 -20.92 -44.45
CA THR A 282 18.40 -21.09 -43.02
C THR A 282 18.89 -19.87 -42.25
N ILE A 283 18.04 -19.31 -41.39
CA ILE A 283 18.37 -18.22 -40.47
C ILE A 283 18.64 -18.85 -39.11
N THR A 284 19.79 -18.57 -38.50
CA THR A 284 20.12 -19.01 -37.12
C THR A 284 19.21 -18.31 -36.12
N ASP A 285 19.35 -18.68 -34.84
CA ASP A 285 18.93 -17.82 -33.73
C ASP A 285 19.49 -16.39 -33.87
N VAL A 286 18.79 -15.43 -33.26
CA VAL A 286 19.07 -14.00 -33.35
C VAL A 286 19.42 -13.46 -31.97
N TYR A 287 20.68 -13.08 -31.79
CA TYR A 287 21.22 -12.52 -30.56
C TYR A 287 21.24 -11.00 -30.66
N PHE A 288 20.99 -10.31 -29.55
CA PHE A 288 20.96 -8.85 -29.50
C PHE A 288 21.22 -8.34 -28.10
N ASP A 289 21.67 -7.10 -28.02
CA ASP A 289 21.86 -6.37 -26.78
C ASP A 289 20.57 -5.64 -26.45
N VAL A 290 20.03 -5.86 -25.26
CA VAL A 290 19.02 -4.97 -24.69
C VAL A 290 19.78 -3.86 -23.94
N PRO A 291 19.51 -2.58 -24.23
CA PRO A 291 19.96 -1.50 -23.37
C PRO A 291 19.44 -1.76 -21.95
N GLY A 292 20.34 -1.98 -21.00
CA GLY A 292 19.95 -2.21 -19.62
C GLY A 292 19.38 -0.93 -19.03
N GLU A 293 18.21 -1.04 -18.40
CA GLU A 293 18.06 -0.45 -17.07
C GLU A 293 19.03 -1.27 -16.19
N ALA A 294 20.14 -0.67 -15.78
CA ALA A 294 21.15 -1.38 -15.00
C ALA A 294 20.56 -1.67 -13.61
N ALA A 295 20.51 -2.93 -13.21
CA ALA A 295 20.42 -3.26 -11.80
C ALA A 295 21.77 -2.88 -11.17
N VAL A 296 21.75 -1.84 -10.33
CA VAL A 296 22.95 -1.24 -9.74
C VAL A 296 23.51 -2.19 -8.70
N ASP A 297 24.58 -2.92 -9.03
CA ASP A 297 25.25 -3.86 -8.10
C ASP A 297 26.14 -3.06 -7.13
N GLY A 298 25.53 -2.11 -6.41
CA GLY A 298 26.21 -1.09 -5.59
C GLY A 298 25.34 0.01 -4.95
N ALA A 299 24.00 -0.04 -5.11
CA ALA A 299 22.97 0.74 -4.41
C ALA A 299 23.40 1.53 -3.14
N GLY A 300 23.25 2.86 -3.17
CA GLY A 300 23.55 3.81 -2.08
C GLY A 300 22.40 4.04 -1.08
N ASP A 301 22.65 4.80 0.00
CA ASP A 301 21.59 5.45 0.82
C ASP A 301 21.73 6.97 0.56
N ASP A 302 21.09 7.49 -0.48
CA ASP A 302 21.42 8.79 -1.10
C ASP A 302 20.75 10.02 -0.45
N VAL A 303 21.31 11.21 -0.70
CA VAL A 303 20.70 12.49 -0.29
C VAL A 303 20.66 13.47 -1.46
N LEU A 304 19.46 13.77 -1.95
CA LEU A 304 19.21 14.47 -3.21
C LEU A 304 18.38 15.75 -2.96
N PHE A 305 18.86 16.89 -3.46
CA PHE A 305 18.20 18.20 -3.33
C PHE A 305 18.01 18.85 -4.71
N GLY A 306 16.79 19.24 -5.08
CA GLY A 306 16.52 20.07 -6.28
C GLY A 306 16.94 21.53 -6.09
N ASP A 307 16.54 22.12 -4.96
CA ASP A 307 16.68 23.53 -4.53
C ASP A 307 15.65 24.50 -5.16
N ASN A 308 15.85 25.04 -6.38
CA ASN A 308 14.95 26.04 -6.99
C ASN A 308 14.66 25.72 -8.48
N GLY A 309 13.51 25.12 -8.79
CA GLY A 309 13.27 24.60 -10.14
C GLY A 309 11.84 24.17 -10.42
N ASP A 310 11.64 23.40 -11.49
CA ASP A 310 10.62 22.35 -11.47
C ASP A 310 11.43 21.09 -11.82
N ASP A 311 11.72 20.24 -10.83
CA ASP A 311 12.82 19.26 -10.84
C ASP A 311 12.34 17.80 -10.97
N GLU A 312 13.21 16.91 -11.49
CA GLU A 312 12.93 15.48 -11.71
C GLU A 312 13.96 14.62 -10.95
N ILE A 313 13.59 14.09 -9.77
CA ILE A 313 14.52 13.44 -8.83
C ILE A 313 14.24 11.94 -8.71
N TYR A 314 15.29 11.12 -8.80
CA TYR A 314 15.23 9.67 -8.61
C TYR A 314 16.29 9.22 -7.60
N GLY A 315 15.86 8.58 -6.50
CA GLY A 315 16.75 7.85 -5.59
C GLY A 315 17.34 6.62 -6.28
N GLY A 316 16.56 5.54 -6.30
CA GLY A 316 16.83 4.35 -7.09
C GLY A 316 16.63 3.07 -6.28
N ALA A 317 17.65 2.65 -5.56
CA ALA A 317 17.59 1.56 -4.61
C ALA A 317 18.48 1.92 -3.43
N GLY A 318 17.96 1.84 -2.21
CA GLY A 318 18.60 2.52 -1.09
C GLY A 318 17.69 2.74 0.08
N ASN A 319 18.00 3.74 0.90
CA ASN A 319 17.06 4.31 1.86
C ASN A 319 17.30 5.81 1.75
N ASP A 320 16.74 6.38 0.71
CA ASP A 320 17.15 7.66 0.15
C ASP A 320 16.44 8.83 0.86
N THR A 321 16.97 10.03 0.68
CA THR A 321 16.38 11.26 1.18
C THR A 321 16.29 12.27 0.06
N LEU A 322 15.08 12.53 -0.42
CA LEU A 322 14.74 13.46 -1.49
C LEU A 322 14.07 14.71 -0.91
N ASP A 323 14.43 15.87 -1.45
CA ASP A 323 13.94 17.21 -1.06
C ASP A 323 13.87 18.04 -2.36
N GLY A 324 12.65 18.32 -2.85
CA GLY A 324 12.41 19.06 -4.11
C GLY A 324 12.89 20.51 -3.97
N GLY A 325 12.11 21.33 -3.28
CA GLY A 325 12.47 22.68 -2.88
C GLY A 325 11.41 23.73 -3.22
N ASP A 326 11.83 24.83 -3.85
CA ASP A 326 10.94 25.85 -4.42
C ASP A 326 10.57 25.42 -5.87
N GLY A 327 9.44 24.71 -6.10
CA GLY A 327 9.18 24.15 -7.45
C GLY A 327 7.79 23.65 -7.83
N ASN A 328 7.76 22.60 -8.67
CA ASN A 328 6.60 21.77 -9.05
C ASN A 328 7.21 20.40 -9.43
N ASP A 329 7.64 19.65 -8.43
CA ASP A 329 8.71 18.66 -8.58
C ASP A 329 8.15 17.24 -8.74
N GLU A 330 8.89 16.38 -9.46
CA GLU A 330 8.51 14.99 -9.73
C GLU A 330 9.58 14.05 -9.15
N MET A 331 9.23 13.35 -8.07
CA MET A 331 10.17 12.58 -7.25
C MET A 331 9.82 11.09 -7.17
N TYR A 332 10.86 10.26 -7.19
CA TYR A 332 10.77 8.81 -7.12
C TYR A 332 11.81 8.26 -6.13
N GLY A 333 11.37 7.65 -5.03
CA GLY A 333 12.23 6.92 -4.09
C GLY A 333 12.83 5.67 -4.75
N GLY A 334 12.08 4.57 -4.75
CA GLY A 334 12.40 3.34 -5.49
C GLY A 334 12.33 2.08 -4.64
N ASP A 335 13.46 1.37 -4.52
CA ASP A 335 13.59 0.13 -3.72
C ASP A 335 14.21 0.43 -2.32
N GLY A 336 13.39 0.71 -1.29
CA GLY A 336 13.79 0.68 0.13
C GLY A 336 13.02 1.64 1.04
N ASP A 337 13.44 1.86 2.30
CA ASP A 337 12.67 2.68 3.27
C ASP A 337 13.03 4.19 3.10
N ASP A 338 12.37 4.88 2.18
CA ASP A 338 12.76 6.22 1.71
C ASP A 338 12.15 7.39 2.52
N ARG A 339 12.74 8.59 2.38
CA ARG A 339 12.14 9.86 2.84
C ARG A 339 12.04 10.88 1.70
N ILE A 340 10.85 11.44 1.50
CA ILE A 340 10.57 12.44 0.46
C ILE A 340 9.95 13.71 1.09
N ILE A 341 10.31 14.88 0.56
CA ILE A 341 9.75 16.21 0.88
C ILE A 341 9.58 16.94 -0.46
N GLY A 342 8.39 17.44 -0.78
CA GLY A 342 8.13 18.27 -1.97
C GLY A 342 8.72 19.65 -1.79
N GLY A 343 8.16 20.41 -0.85
CA GLY A 343 8.66 21.69 -0.39
C GLY A 343 7.64 22.81 -0.55
N ALA A 344 7.62 23.44 -1.72
CA ALA A 344 6.77 24.60 -2.00
C ALA A 344 6.40 24.66 -3.48
N GLY A 345 5.24 24.11 -3.82
CA GLY A 345 4.94 23.83 -5.22
C GLY A 345 3.66 23.05 -5.42
N ASN A 346 3.56 22.37 -6.56
CA ASN A 346 2.50 21.40 -6.84
C ASN A 346 3.23 20.10 -7.23
N ASP A 347 3.51 19.28 -6.23
CA ASP A 347 4.54 18.25 -6.32
C ASP A 347 3.94 16.85 -6.47
N ILE A 348 4.71 15.95 -7.08
CA ILE A 348 4.33 14.55 -7.31
C ILE A 348 5.42 13.67 -6.72
N ALA A 349 5.05 12.84 -5.73
CA ALA A 349 5.99 11.94 -5.05
C ALA A 349 5.54 10.47 -5.17
N TYR A 350 6.49 9.61 -5.49
CA TYR A 350 6.34 8.15 -5.47
C TYR A 350 7.36 7.56 -4.48
N GLY A 351 6.90 6.81 -3.48
CA GLY A 351 7.75 6.05 -2.56
C GLY A 351 8.36 4.85 -3.28
N GLY A 352 7.64 3.73 -3.28
CA GLY A 352 7.96 2.55 -4.10
C GLY A 352 7.79 1.23 -3.36
N ASP A 353 8.89 0.48 -3.23
CA ASP A 353 8.99 -0.83 -2.57
C ASP A 353 9.66 -0.64 -1.19
N GLY A 354 8.93 -0.07 -0.22
CA GLY A 354 9.51 0.50 1.00
C GLY A 354 8.57 0.59 2.21
N ASN A 355 9.02 1.20 3.30
CA ASN A 355 8.13 1.73 4.34
C ASN A 355 8.45 3.22 4.45
N ASP A 356 7.82 3.99 3.58
CA ASP A 356 8.30 5.31 3.17
C ASP A 356 7.72 6.42 4.04
N ILE A 357 8.45 7.55 4.12
CA ILE A 357 8.03 8.72 4.88
C ILE A 357 8.00 9.94 3.96
N MET A 358 6.79 10.42 3.65
CA MET A 358 6.56 11.63 2.87
C MET A 358 5.97 12.69 3.78
N ASP A 359 6.63 13.84 3.94
CA ASP A 359 6.36 14.75 5.07
C ASP A 359 6.68 16.21 4.71
N ASP A 360 5.68 16.91 4.16
CA ASP A 360 5.77 18.31 3.76
C ASP A 360 5.31 19.31 4.84
N VAL A 361 4.99 18.81 6.04
CA VAL A 361 4.47 19.63 7.15
C VAL A 361 5.50 20.65 7.68
N GLU A 362 6.79 20.52 7.31
CA GLU A 362 7.85 21.51 7.60
C GLU A 362 8.26 22.39 6.38
N GLY A 363 7.82 22.11 5.15
CA GLY A 363 8.20 22.83 3.93
C GLY A 363 7.41 24.11 3.68
N GLU A 364 6.08 23.98 3.65
CA GLU A 364 5.20 25.03 3.14
C GLU A 364 5.18 26.36 3.94
N SER A 365 5.04 27.47 3.20
CA SER A 365 4.99 28.81 3.76
C SER A 365 3.68 29.53 3.42
N ASP A 366 3.08 30.18 4.43
CA ASP A 366 1.74 30.83 4.53
C ASP A 366 1.13 31.55 3.29
N ASP A 367 1.87 31.79 2.20
CA ASP A 367 1.50 32.62 1.05
C ASP A 367 1.19 31.84 -0.27
N ASN A 368 1.50 30.55 -0.42
CA ASN A 368 1.12 29.72 -1.60
C ASN A 368 1.11 28.20 -1.30
N PRO A 369 0.03 27.62 -0.72
CA PRO A 369 -0.10 26.16 -0.58
C PRO A 369 -0.13 25.46 -1.94
N GLY A 370 0.39 24.24 -1.98
CA GLY A 370 0.33 23.35 -3.12
C GLY A 370 -1.05 22.76 -3.41
N GLU A 371 -1.07 21.84 -4.38
CA GLU A 371 -2.11 20.83 -4.58
C GLU A 371 -1.31 19.60 -5.03
N ASP A 372 -0.94 18.74 -4.07
CA ASP A 372 0.11 17.72 -4.25
C ASP A 372 -0.46 16.34 -4.56
N SER A 373 0.37 15.42 -5.04
CA SER A 373 -0.06 14.06 -5.45
C SER A 373 0.96 13.00 -5.05
N TYR A 374 0.75 12.40 -3.87
CA TYR A 374 1.70 11.50 -3.23
C TYR A 374 1.20 10.04 -3.25
N TYR A 375 2.11 9.10 -3.54
CA TYR A 375 1.83 7.69 -3.76
C TYR A 375 2.84 6.82 -2.99
N GLY A 376 2.41 6.14 -1.92
CA GLY A 376 3.25 5.26 -1.07
C GLY A 376 3.86 4.11 -1.87
N GLY A 377 3.06 3.07 -2.11
CA GLY A 377 3.40 1.96 -2.98
C GLY A 377 3.23 0.60 -2.32
N SER A 378 4.28 0.09 -1.68
CA SER A 378 4.35 -1.28 -1.17
C SER A 378 5.16 -1.44 0.14
N GLY A 379 4.60 -0.96 1.24
CA GLY A 379 4.86 -1.40 2.61
C GLY A 379 4.08 -0.54 3.61
N ASP A 380 4.50 -0.45 4.87
CA ASP A 380 3.74 0.29 5.90
C ASP A 380 4.12 1.80 5.87
N ASP A 381 3.47 2.60 5.02
CA ASP A 381 3.89 3.98 4.68
C ASP A 381 3.34 5.09 5.63
N GLU A 382 4.04 6.22 5.75
CA GLU A 382 3.63 7.40 6.52
C GLU A 382 3.67 8.68 5.65
N ILE A 383 2.49 9.18 5.25
CA ILE A 383 2.33 10.29 4.30
C ILE A 383 1.59 11.49 4.93
N TRP A 384 2.18 12.68 4.83
CA TRP A 384 1.64 13.96 5.26
C TRP A 384 1.91 15.06 4.21
N THR A 385 0.88 15.49 3.47
CA THR A 385 1.01 16.50 2.38
C THR A 385 0.93 17.94 2.88
N GLY A 386 0.21 18.20 3.97
CA GLY A 386 0.31 19.45 4.72
C GLY A 386 -0.76 20.48 4.35
N TRP A 387 -0.51 21.33 3.35
CA TRP A 387 -1.40 22.45 3.02
C TRP A 387 -1.67 22.49 1.52
N GLY A 388 -2.86 22.08 1.12
CA GLY A 388 -3.30 22.07 -0.28
C GLY A 388 -4.68 21.43 -0.40
N ASP A 389 -5.24 21.38 -1.61
CA ASP A 389 -6.36 20.47 -1.90
C ASP A 389 -5.72 19.19 -2.49
N ASP A 390 -5.25 18.27 -1.64
CA ASP A 390 -4.23 17.26 -2.00
C ASP A 390 -4.78 15.88 -2.42
N TYR A 391 -3.93 15.07 -3.06
CA TYR A 391 -4.21 13.68 -3.43
C TYR A 391 -3.21 12.70 -2.80
N ILE A 392 -3.70 11.68 -2.11
CA ILE A 392 -2.87 10.67 -1.44
C ILE A 392 -3.36 9.24 -1.76
N GLU A 393 -2.45 8.35 -2.13
CA GLU A 393 -2.69 6.90 -2.27
C GLU A 393 -1.62 6.14 -1.46
N GLY A 394 -2.02 5.36 -0.44
CA GLY A 394 -1.11 4.53 0.37
C GLY A 394 -0.57 3.36 -0.44
N GLY A 395 -1.41 2.35 -0.71
CA GLY A 395 -1.11 1.27 -1.65
C GLY A 395 -1.28 -0.12 -1.05
N ILE A 396 -0.18 -0.81 -0.73
CA ILE A 396 -0.17 -2.17 -0.17
C ILE A 396 0.61 -2.16 1.15
N GLY A 397 -0.09 -2.06 2.27
CA GLY A 397 0.55 -1.63 3.50
C GLY A 397 -0.29 -1.69 4.76
N ASN A 398 0.08 -0.92 5.76
CA ASN A 398 -0.79 -0.56 6.89
C ASN A 398 -0.53 0.92 7.15
N ASP A 399 -1.10 1.74 6.28
CA ASP A 399 -0.56 3.07 5.98
C ASP A 399 -1.11 4.12 6.93
N THR A 400 -0.37 5.21 7.09
CA THR A 400 -0.77 6.36 7.89
C THR A 400 -0.79 7.61 7.03
N LEU A 401 -1.98 8.04 6.64
CA LEU A 401 -2.20 9.14 5.70
C LEU A 401 -2.79 10.36 6.42
N GLY A 402 -2.35 11.57 6.06
CA GLY A 402 -2.86 12.83 6.58
C GLY A 402 -2.79 13.99 5.59
N GLY A 403 -3.95 14.54 5.21
CA GLY A 403 -4.03 15.74 4.35
C GLY A 403 -3.79 17.07 5.10
N GLU A 404 -4.16 17.13 6.38
CA GLU A 404 -3.98 18.26 7.31
C GLU A 404 -4.85 19.52 7.02
N ASP A 405 -4.56 20.38 6.03
CA ASP A 405 -5.20 21.72 5.90
C ASP A 405 -5.65 22.10 4.45
N GLY A 406 -6.61 21.36 3.86
CA GLY A 406 -7.43 21.76 2.70
C GLY A 406 -8.44 20.70 2.25
N ASP A 407 -9.10 20.81 1.08
CA ASP A 407 -10.18 19.88 0.66
C ASP A 407 -9.60 18.60 0.00
N ASP A 408 -9.12 17.63 0.79
CA ASP A 408 -8.25 16.52 0.34
C ASP A 408 -8.97 15.26 -0.22
N GLU A 409 -8.28 14.46 -1.06
CA GLU A 409 -8.73 13.13 -1.53
C GLU A 409 -7.69 12.02 -1.20
N MET A 410 -8.05 11.09 -0.31
CA MET A 410 -7.17 10.03 0.22
C MET A 410 -7.70 8.61 -0.02
N TYR A 411 -6.78 7.70 -0.38
CA TYR A 411 -7.00 6.27 -0.55
C TYR A 411 -5.99 5.47 0.29
N GLY A 412 -6.45 4.59 1.18
CA GLY A 412 -5.62 3.64 1.93
C GLY A 412 -5.06 2.56 1.00
N GLY A 413 -5.83 1.50 0.75
CA GLY A 413 -5.51 0.47 -0.24
C GLY A 413 -5.75 -0.96 0.25
N GLU A 414 -4.69 -1.77 0.31
CA GLU A 414 -4.69 -3.14 0.86
C GLU A 414 -3.99 -3.20 2.25
N GLY A 415 -4.71 -2.99 3.36
CA GLY A 415 -4.32 -3.40 4.72
C GLY A 415 -4.97 -2.62 5.87
N ASP A 416 -4.45 -2.66 7.12
CA ASP A 416 -5.13 -2.08 8.30
C ASP A 416 -4.80 -0.57 8.49
N ASP A 417 -5.34 0.30 7.63
CA ASP A 417 -4.86 1.68 7.45
C ASP A 417 -5.32 2.70 8.53
N THR A 418 -4.76 3.92 8.48
CA THR A 418 -5.13 5.05 9.33
C THR A 418 -5.14 6.36 8.55
N LEU A 419 -6.33 6.83 8.19
CA LEU A 419 -6.55 8.05 7.41
C LEU A 419 -6.98 9.23 8.30
N ARG A 420 -6.47 10.42 8.01
CA ARG A 420 -6.87 11.68 8.66
C ARG A 420 -7.08 12.75 7.60
N GLY A 421 -8.26 13.36 7.60
CA GLY A 421 -8.51 14.59 6.83
C GLY A 421 -7.77 15.74 7.49
N GLY A 422 -8.52 16.68 8.06
CA GLY A 422 -7.98 17.61 9.05
C GLY A 422 -8.80 18.89 9.16
N SER A 423 -8.69 19.75 8.14
CA SER A 423 -9.38 21.03 8.04
C SER A 423 -9.83 21.36 6.60
N GLY A 424 -10.78 20.61 6.04
CA GLY A 424 -11.28 20.89 4.70
C GLY A 424 -12.71 20.45 4.47
N ASN A 425 -12.93 19.65 3.44
CA ASN A 425 -14.15 18.92 3.14
C ASN A 425 -13.70 17.60 2.49
N ASP A 426 -13.19 16.71 3.32
CA ASP A 426 -12.20 15.73 2.90
C ASP A 426 -12.89 14.45 2.36
N MET A 427 -12.28 13.77 1.41
CA MET A 427 -12.77 12.51 0.84
C MET A 427 -11.79 11.37 1.14
N MET A 428 -12.21 10.42 1.97
CA MET A 428 -11.37 9.29 2.39
C MET A 428 -11.97 7.94 1.94
N PHE A 429 -11.10 7.04 1.49
CA PHE A 429 -11.41 5.64 1.20
C PHE A 429 -10.40 4.74 1.92
N GLY A 430 -10.86 3.78 2.73
CA GLY A 430 -10.00 2.78 3.37
C GLY A 430 -9.52 1.76 2.36
N GLY A 431 -10.35 0.75 2.10
CA GLY A 431 -10.11 -0.25 1.06
C GLY A 431 -10.39 -1.68 1.54
N ASP A 432 -9.39 -2.55 1.42
CA ASP A 432 -9.42 -3.94 1.89
C ASP A 432 -8.66 -4.03 3.24
N GLY A 433 -9.33 -3.89 4.39
CA GLY A 433 -8.62 -3.52 5.62
C GLY A 433 -9.40 -3.54 6.94
N ASN A 434 -8.79 -3.12 8.04
CA ASN A 434 -9.51 -2.81 9.30
C ASN A 434 -9.11 -1.39 9.75
N ASP A 435 -9.73 -0.41 9.11
CA ASP A 435 -9.19 0.93 8.92
C ASP A 435 -9.61 1.90 10.02
N ARG A 436 -8.94 3.05 10.06
CA ARG A 436 -9.11 4.06 11.12
C ARG A 436 -9.19 5.47 10.56
N PHE A 437 -10.39 6.01 10.55
CA PHE A 437 -10.66 7.36 10.03
C PHE A 437 -10.73 8.39 11.15
N SER A 438 -10.13 9.55 10.92
CA SER A 438 -10.31 10.77 11.71
C SER A 438 -10.51 11.94 10.74
N ASP A 439 -11.74 12.15 10.31
CA ASP A 439 -12.20 13.19 9.39
C ASP A 439 -11.73 14.62 9.76
N GLY A 440 -11.93 15.07 11.00
CA GLY A 440 -11.34 16.32 11.49
C GLY A 440 -12.33 17.50 11.59
N ASN A 441 -12.26 18.45 10.67
CA ASN A 441 -13.14 19.62 10.60
C ASN A 441 -13.54 19.97 9.15
N GLY A 442 -14.58 19.35 8.62
CA GLY A 442 -15.18 19.77 7.35
C GLY A 442 -16.65 19.44 7.22
N ASP A 443 -17.19 19.45 6.00
CA ASP A 443 -18.38 18.66 5.67
C ASP A 443 -17.88 17.39 4.94
N ASP A 444 -17.28 16.47 5.69
CA ASP A 444 -16.39 15.39 5.19
C ASP A 444 -17.14 14.17 4.63
N VAL A 445 -16.47 13.33 3.83
CA VAL A 445 -16.99 12.07 3.29
C VAL A 445 -15.97 10.94 3.47
N ALA A 446 -16.34 9.88 4.18
CA ALA A 446 -15.47 8.71 4.36
C ALA A 446 -16.17 7.39 4.02
N TYR A 447 -15.44 6.48 3.38
CA TYR A 447 -15.83 5.12 3.06
C TYR A 447 -14.80 4.15 3.67
N GLY A 448 -15.25 3.19 4.45
CA GLY A 448 -14.42 2.12 5.01
C GLY A 448 -13.99 1.15 3.91
N GLY A 449 -14.78 0.11 3.69
CA GLY A 449 -14.61 -0.81 2.59
C GLY A 449 -14.97 -2.25 2.97
N ASP A 450 -13.99 -3.14 2.92
CA ASP A 450 -14.10 -4.55 3.30
C ASP A 450 -13.35 -4.82 4.63
N GLY A 451 -14.02 -4.67 5.81
CA GLY A 451 -13.53 -5.21 7.09
C GLY A 451 -14.16 -4.66 8.40
N GLU A 452 -13.46 -4.70 9.54
CA GLU A 452 -13.98 -4.19 10.85
C GLU A 452 -13.48 -2.75 11.10
N ASP A 453 -14.09 -1.74 10.47
CA ASP A 453 -13.59 -0.36 10.42
C ASP A 453 -13.96 0.51 11.63
N VAL A 454 -13.18 1.59 11.84
CA VAL A 454 -13.34 2.50 12.97
C VAL A 454 -13.28 3.97 12.57
N PHE A 455 -14.40 4.67 12.68
CA PHE A 455 -14.52 6.10 12.40
C PHE A 455 -14.52 6.94 13.69
N TYR A 456 -13.80 8.06 13.70
CA TYR A 456 -13.83 9.06 14.77
C TYR A 456 -14.40 10.38 14.26
N ALA A 457 -15.73 10.47 14.17
CA ALA A 457 -16.46 11.58 13.59
C ALA A 457 -16.17 12.94 14.28
N GLY A 458 -15.83 13.92 13.46
CA GLY A 458 -15.10 15.14 13.80
C GLY A 458 -15.96 16.37 13.96
N ARG A 459 -15.99 17.27 12.96
CA ARG A 459 -16.76 18.51 12.97
C ARG A 459 -17.21 19.03 11.58
N GLY A 460 -18.39 18.57 11.18
CA GLY A 460 -19.35 19.47 10.53
C GLY A 460 -20.68 18.82 10.24
N ASN A 461 -20.89 18.45 8.99
CA ASN A 461 -22.06 17.71 8.51
C ASN A 461 -21.56 16.49 7.72
N ASP A 462 -20.95 15.57 8.44
CA ASP A 462 -20.05 14.54 7.91
C ASP A 462 -20.83 13.32 7.38
N THR A 463 -20.37 12.69 6.30
CA THR A 463 -21.04 11.54 5.65
C THR A 463 -20.16 10.30 5.71
N LEU A 464 -20.51 9.34 6.56
CA LEU A 464 -19.66 8.19 6.86
C LEU A 464 -20.34 6.90 6.42
N TYR A 465 -19.64 6.08 5.64
CA TYR A 465 -20.04 4.76 5.19
C TYR A 465 -19.07 3.72 5.75
N GLY A 466 -19.57 2.71 6.45
CA GLY A 466 -18.79 1.57 6.90
C GLY A 466 -18.39 0.69 5.71
N GLY A 467 -19.25 -0.26 5.35
CA GLY A 467 -19.11 -0.99 4.09
C GLY A 467 -19.61 -2.43 4.18
N MET A 468 -18.68 -3.37 4.19
CA MET A 468 -18.89 -4.79 4.52
C MET A 468 -18.26 -5.11 5.87
N ASP A 469 -18.66 -6.24 6.46
CA ASP A 469 -18.28 -6.64 7.81
C ASP A 469 -18.81 -5.65 8.88
N SER A 470 -18.11 -5.35 9.99
CA SER A 470 -18.77 -4.81 11.21
C SER A 470 -18.09 -3.59 11.83
N ASP A 471 -18.72 -2.44 11.66
CA ASP A 471 -18.08 -1.14 11.81
C ASP A 471 -18.40 -0.42 13.12
N THR A 472 -17.51 0.49 13.51
CA THR A 472 -17.67 1.29 14.74
C THR A 472 -17.46 2.78 14.51
N PHE A 473 -18.55 3.54 14.61
CA PHE A 473 -18.55 5.00 14.52
C PHE A 473 -18.52 5.62 15.92
N PHE A 474 -17.50 6.41 16.23
CA PHE A 474 -17.38 7.16 17.48
C PHE A 474 -17.74 8.63 17.29
N GLY A 475 -18.66 9.14 18.11
CA GLY A 475 -18.95 10.58 18.17
C GLY A 475 -20.21 10.99 17.42
N GLY A 476 -20.06 11.97 16.52
CA GLY A 476 -21.12 12.52 15.69
C GLY A 476 -21.78 13.81 16.21
N ASN A 477 -21.95 14.78 15.32
CA ASN A 477 -22.57 16.08 15.52
C ASN A 477 -23.96 16.16 14.88
N GLY A 478 -24.54 17.36 14.93
CA GLY A 478 -25.87 17.64 14.40
C GLY A 478 -25.84 18.13 12.97
N GLY A 479 -25.62 17.22 12.04
CA GLY A 479 -25.54 17.45 10.60
C GLY A 479 -25.32 16.14 9.84
N ASP A 480 -24.60 15.24 10.49
CA ASP A 480 -23.98 14.04 9.96
C ASP A 480 -24.98 12.98 9.48
N GLU A 481 -24.57 12.20 8.48
CA GLU A 481 -25.28 11.05 7.93
C GLU A 481 -24.37 9.82 8.01
N ILE A 482 -24.72 8.85 8.86
CA ILE A 482 -23.94 7.61 9.09
C ILE A 482 -24.68 6.41 8.50
N TYR A 483 -23.94 5.60 7.76
CA TYR A 483 -24.41 4.37 7.13
C TYR A 483 -23.50 3.24 7.58
N GLY A 484 -24.04 2.20 8.22
CA GLY A 484 -23.26 1.01 8.55
C GLY A 484 -22.85 0.27 7.28
N GLY A 485 -23.75 -0.58 6.80
CA GLY A 485 -23.51 -1.29 5.55
C GLY A 485 -24.63 -2.27 5.22
N ASP A 486 -24.40 -3.06 4.18
CA ASP A 486 -25.27 -4.16 3.78
C ASP A 486 -24.33 -5.31 3.37
N GLY A 487 -23.85 -6.07 4.35
CA GLY A 487 -22.95 -7.19 4.17
C GLY A 487 -23.65 -8.44 3.61
N PRO A 488 -22.89 -9.48 3.25
CA PRO A 488 -23.46 -10.66 2.62
C PRO A 488 -24.19 -11.57 3.61
N ASP A 489 -25.52 -11.76 3.45
CA ASP A 489 -26.35 -12.82 4.09
C ASP A 489 -25.73 -14.22 3.91
N THR A 490 -24.79 -14.61 4.79
CA THR A 490 -24.02 -15.86 4.67
C THR A 490 -24.75 -17.09 5.23
N ASP A 491 -25.70 -16.86 6.13
CA ASP A 491 -26.54 -17.85 6.81
C ASP A 491 -27.81 -18.20 6.00
N GLY A 492 -28.36 -17.25 5.25
CA GLY A 492 -29.52 -17.39 4.37
C GLY A 492 -30.87 -17.17 5.06
N ASP A 493 -30.91 -16.54 6.24
CA ASP A 493 -32.15 -16.14 6.93
C ASP A 493 -32.69 -14.76 6.54
N GLY A 494 -31.87 -13.95 5.86
CA GLY A 494 -32.24 -12.63 5.33
C GLY A 494 -32.01 -11.47 6.29
N VAL A 495 -31.03 -11.61 7.18
CA VAL A 495 -30.38 -10.57 7.98
C VAL A 495 -28.87 -10.72 7.76
N GLY A 496 -28.11 -9.62 7.76
CA GLY A 496 -26.66 -9.65 7.79
C GLY A 496 -26.11 -10.46 8.99
N ASP A 497 -24.93 -11.05 8.83
CA ASP A 497 -24.19 -11.63 9.98
C ASP A 497 -23.33 -10.57 10.67
N GLU A 498 -23.14 -9.41 10.03
CA GLU A 498 -22.54 -8.18 10.55
C GLU A 498 -23.34 -7.50 11.67
N THR A 499 -22.75 -6.49 12.31
CA THR A 499 -23.32 -5.77 13.45
C THR A 499 -22.62 -4.42 13.67
N ASP A 500 -23.18 -3.36 13.13
CA ASP A 500 -22.62 -2.01 13.17
C ASP A 500 -22.94 -1.28 14.47
N THR A 501 -22.00 -0.41 14.87
CA THR A 501 -22.02 0.23 16.19
C THR A 501 -21.78 1.74 16.15
N LEU A 502 -22.80 2.51 16.51
CA LEU A 502 -22.68 3.95 16.79
C LEU A 502 -22.46 4.21 18.30
N ASP A 503 -21.24 4.58 18.69
CA ASP A 503 -20.85 4.96 20.05
C ASP A 503 -20.82 6.49 20.22
N LEU A 504 -21.94 7.03 20.70
CA LEU A 504 -22.14 8.46 20.96
C LEU A 504 -21.33 9.00 22.17
N THR A 505 -20.45 8.20 22.81
CA THR A 505 -19.70 8.66 24.01
C THR A 505 -18.50 9.55 23.68
N GLY A 506 -18.15 9.73 22.41
CA GLY A 506 -17.04 10.58 21.94
C GLY A 506 -17.35 12.07 21.78
N GLY A 507 -18.55 12.44 21.31
CA GLY A 507 -18.86 13.76 20.71
C GLY A 507 -18.91 14.98 21.64
N GLY A 508 -18.35 14.93 22.86
CA GLY A 508 -18.28 16.09 23.78
C GLY A 508 -19.60 16.57 24.41
N TRP A 509 -20.75 16.06 23.95
CA TRP A 509 -22.09 16.28 24.51
C TRP A 509 -22.25 15.64 25.90
N LYS A 510 -23.22 16.12 26.71
CA LYS A 510 -23.56 15.50 28.00
C LYS A 510 -24.90 14.76 27.94
N ASP A 511 -25.04 13.74 28.77
CA ASP A 511 -26.27 12.95 28.80
C ASP A 511 -27.53 13.78 29.14
N GLY A 512 -28.59 13.52 28.37
CA GLY A 512 -29.81 14.32 28.36
C GLY A 512 -29.78 15.51 27.38
N GLU A 513 -28.64 15.76 26.71
CA GLU A 513 -28.54 16.73 25.61
C GLU A 513 -28.88 16.11 24.23
N PHE A 514 -29.29 14.84 24.13
CA PHE A 514 -29.76 14.24 22.88
C PHE A 514 -30.92 13.21 23.06
N LYS A 515 -31.57 12.85 21.94
CA LYS A 515 -32.69 11.91 21.86
C LYS A 515 -32.67 11.11 20.56
N ILE A 516 -32.43 9.80 20.68
CA ILE A 516 -32.57 8.83 19.57
C ILE A 516 -34.04 8.65 19.17
N THR A 517 -34.29 8.52 17.86
CA THR A 517 -35.62 8.27 17.27
C THR A 517 -35.50 7.30 16.11
N TYR A 518 -35.86 6.04 16.33
CA TYR A 518 -35.88 5.03 15.27
C TYR A 518 -37.02 5.27 14.27
N THR A 519 -36.72 5.07 12.98
CA THR A 519 -37.64 5.21 11.84
C THR A 519 -38.08 3.86 11.27
N SER A 520 -37.24 2.83 11.36
CA SER A 520 -37.51 1.45 10.96
C SER A 520 -38.21 0.62 12.06
N ALA A 521 -38.37 -0.70 11.85
CA ALA A 521 -39.19 -1.57 12.70
C ALA A 521 -38.36 -2.52 13.58
N ASP A 522 -37.34 -3.07 12.96
CA ASP A 522 -36.11 -3.68 13.45
C ASP A 522 -35.32 -2.77 14.41
N ARG A 523 -35.17 -1.49 14.02
CA ARG A 523 -34.49 -0.34 14.66
C ARG A 523 -33.07 -0.07 14.19
N GLU A 524 -32.70 -0.56 13.01
CA GLU A 524 -31.44 -0.19 12.37
C GLU A 524 -31.44 1.28 11.86
N ASP A 525 -32.58 1.86 11.43
CA ASP A 525 -32.66 3.27 10.99
C ASP A 525 -33.11 4.24 12.09
N GLY A 526 -32.62 5.47 12.05
CA GLY A 526 -33.17 6.57 12.83
C GLY A 526 -32.43 7.90 12.75
N PHE A 527 -32.63 8.71 13.78
CA PHE A 527 -31.91 9.97 13.96
C PHE A 527 -31.70 10.30 15.45
N VAL A 528 -30.55 10.90 15.74
CA VAL A 528 -30.18 11.44 17.06
C VAL A 528 -30.47 12.94 17.06
N THR A 529 -31.47 13.41 17.80
CA THR A 529 -31.76 14.85 17.93
C THR A 529 -31.02 15.45 19.12
N TYR A 530 -30.13 16.43 18.90
CA TYR A 530 -29.39 17.14 19.94
C TYR A 530 -30.20 18.28 20.59
N SER A 531 -29.64 18.88 21.64
CA SER A 531 -30.36 19.81 22.54
C SER A 531 -30.64 21.19 21.95
N ASP A 532 -29.87 21.58 20.95
CA ASP A 532 -30.10 22.77 20.12
C ASP A 532 -31.16 22.55 19.03
N GLY A 533 -31.49 21.27 18.74
CA GLY A 533 -32.46 20.84 17.76
C GLY A 533 -31.88 20.37 16.43
N SER A 534 -30.55 20.29 16.30
CA SER A 534 -29.85 19.65 15.19
C SER A 534 -30.02 18.11 15.25
N THR A 535 -29.65 17.41 14.18
CA THR A 535 -29.86 15.96 14.04
C THR A 535 -28.73 15.27 13.28
N LEU A 536 -28.22 14.17 13.83
CA LEU A 536 -27.49 13.12 13.11
C LEU A 536 -28.50 12.11 12.57
N THR A 537 -28.31 11.62 11.35
CA THR A 537 -29.08 10.53 10.73
C THR A 537 -28.25 9.25 10.75
N PHE A 538 -28.89 8.11 10.97
CA PHE A 538 -28.24 6.81 10.82
C PHE A 538 -29.16 5.82 10.09
N GLU A 539 -28.60 5.00 9.20
CA GLU A 539 -29.25 3.91 8.47
C GLU A 539 -28.39 2.64 8.60
N GLU A 540 -29.02 1.47 8.70
CA GLU A 540 -28.36 0.17 8.91
C GLU A 540 -27.36 0.14 10.11
N ILE A 541 -27.84 0.45 11.35
CA ILE A 541 -27.02 0.36 12.59
C ILE A 541 -27.74 -0.44 13.71
N GLU A 542 -27.28 -1.67 14.00
CA GLU A 542 -27.91 -2.55 15.01
C GLU A 542 -27.68 -2.06 16.45
N ASN A 543 -26.50 -1.49 16.74
CA ASN A 543 -26.09 -1.13 18.10
C ASN A 543 -25.78 0.36 18.26
N ILE A 544 -26.59 1.04 19.07
CA ILE A 544 -26.21 2.35 19.61
C ILE A 544 -25.69 2.15 21.03
N MET A 545 -24.38 2.40 21.23
CA MET A 545 -23.62 2.03 22.43
C MET A 545 -23.46 3.17 23.43
N PRO A 546 -23.88 2.92 24.68
CA PRO A 546 -23.31 3.61 25.84
C PRO A 546 -22.68 2.56 26.79
N CYS A 547 -21.51 2.78 27.43
CA CYS A 547 -21.04 1.94 28.57
C CYS A 547 -20.31 2.67 29.75
N PHE A 548 -20.61 2.42 31.04
CA PHE A 548 -21.98 2.24 31.57
C PHE A 548 -22.67 0.89 31.36
N THR A 549 -23.91 0.92 30.86
CA THR A 549 -24.46 1.94 29.95
C THR A 549 -24.86 3.28 30.60
N PRO A 550 -24.42 4.48 30.11
CA PRO A 550 -24.88 5.80 30.50
C PRO A 550 -26.29 5.93 31.09
N GLY A 551 -27.31 5.35 30.45
CA GLY A 551 -28.66 5.25 31.03
C GLY A 551 -28.81 4.60 32.44
N THR A 552 -27.72 4.15 33.07
CA THR A 552 -27.62 3.69 34.46
C THR A 552 -27.61 4.85 35.45
N THR A 553 -28.79 5.23 35.92
CA THR A 553 -28.96 6.21 37.00
C THR A 553 -28.47 5.71 38.37
N ILE A 554 -27.79 6.57 39.11
CA ILE A 554 -27.46 6.45 40.55
C ILE A 554 -28.21 7.51 41.36
N ALA A 555 -28.83 7.13 42.47
CA ALA A 555 -29.59 8.08 43.29
C ALA A 555 -28.68 9.04 44.11
N THR A 556 -28.86 10.34 43.91
CA THR A 556 -28.21 11.41 44.68
C THR A 556 -29.23 12.19 45.53
N PRO A 557 -28.80 12.99 46.52
CA PRO A 557 -29.67 13.88 47.30
C PRO A 557 -30.39 14.96 46.47
N ARG A 558 -30.01 15.15 45.20
CA ARG A 558 -30.61 16.13 44.27
C ARG A 558 -31.57 15.48 43.26
N GLY A 559 -31.59 14.16 43.16
CA GLY A 559 -32.28 13.39 42.13
C GLY A 559 -31.44 12.19 41.70
N GLU A 560 -31.98 11.33 40.85
CA GLU A 560 -31.13 10.40 40.09
C GLU A 560 -30.22 11.20 39.15
N MET A 561 -28.95 10.83 39.14
CA MET A 561 -27.89 11.37 38.27
C MET A 561 -27.31 10.19 37.52
N LEU A 562 -26.85 10.39 36.29
CA LEU A 562 -26.22 9.29 35.56
C LEU A 562 -24.80 9.06 36.12
N VAL A 563 -24.16 7.97 35.70
CA VAL A 563 -23.09 7.32 36.47
C VAL A 563 -21.68 7.63 35.96
N GLU A 564 -21.60 7.90 34.67
CA GLU A 564 -20.58 8.59 33.88
C GLU A 564 -20.49 10.09 34.22
N ASP A 565 -21.62 10.68 34.63
CA ASP A 565 -21.72 12.06 35.13
C ASP A 565 -21.06 12.25 36.52
N LEU A 566 -20.84 11.15 37.26
CA LEU A 566 -20.33 11.18 38.62
C LEU A 566 -18.85 11.54 38.67
N ARG A 567 -18.51 12.44 39.60
CA ARG A 567 -17.14 12.88 39.81
C ARG A 567 -16.71 12.61 41.26
N GLU A 568 -15.41 12.60 41.49
CA GLU A 568 -14.90 12.64 42.87
C GLU A 568 -15.45 13.87 43.61
N GLY A 569 -15.90 13.66 44.85
CA GLY A 569 -16.62 14.67 45.64
C GLY A 569 -18.15 14.69 45.43
N ASP A 570 -18.71 13.96 44.47
CA ASP A 570 -20.16 13.84 44.35
C ASP A 570 -20.77 13.00 45.46
N ARG A 571 -22.00 13.35 45.84
CA ARG A 571 -22.66 12.77 47.01
C ARG A 571 -23.81 11.86 46.61
N ILE A 572 -23.70 10.59 46.99
CA ILE A 572 -24.61 9.51 46.62
C ILE A 572 -25.47 9.08 47.81
N ILE A 573 -26.71 8.68 47.55
CA ILE A 573 -27.58 8.04 48.55
C ILE A 573 -27.18 6.58 48.68
N THR A 574 -26.59 6.23 49.83
CA THR A 574 -26.28 4.84 50.19
C THR A 574 -27.35 4.29 51.14
N ARG A 575 -27.50 2.96 51.15
CA ARG A 575 -28.48 2.25 51.98
C ARG A 575 -28.09 2.22 53.45
N ASP A 576 -26.82 1.99 53.73
CA ASP A 576 -26.35 1.56 55.05
C ASP A 576 -25.78 2.73 55.88
N ASN A 577 -25.13 3.73 55.25
CA ASN A 577 -24.49 4.86 55.94
C ASN A 577 -25.00 6.25 55.53
N GLY A 578 -26.12 6.33 54.81
CA GLY A 578 -26.75 7.59 54.42
C GLY A 578 -26.09 8.24 53.21
N ILE A 579 -25.91 9.57 53.23
CA ILE A 579 -25.32 10.28 52.09
C ILE A 579 -23.79 10.24 52.22
N GLN A 580 -23.13 9.59 51.27
CA GLN A 580 -21.67 9.43 51.23
C GLN A 580 -21.07 10.11 50.00
N GLU A 581 -19.76 10.36 50.03
CA GLU A 581 -19.03 11.15 49.03
C GLU A 581 -18.08 10.25 48.23
N ILE A 582 -18.15 10.30 46.90
CA ILE A 582 -17.27 9.53 46.02
C ILE A 582 -15.83 9.98 46.24
N ARG A 583 -14.95 9.01 46.44
CA ARG A 583 -13.52 9.21 46.71
C ARG A 583 -12.61 8.85 45.55
N TRP A 584 -13.12 8.03 44.64
CA TRP A 584 -12.42 7.59 43.45
C TRP A 584 -13.44 7.10 42.43
N ILE A 585 -13.23 7.40 41.16
CA ILE A 585 -13.93 6.81 40.02
C ILE A 585 -12.90 6.35 38.98
N GLY A 586 -13.12 5.20 38.37
CA GLY A 586 -12.23 4.66 37.35
C GLY A 586 -12.98 3.87 36.29
N HIS A 587 -12.44 3.94 35.07
CA HIS A 587 -13.04 3.38 33.87
C HIS A 587 -12.16 2.26 33.32
N LYS A 588 -12.78 1.14 32.94
CA LYS A 588 -12.09 0.06 32.26
C LYS A 588 -12.81 -0.31 30.97
N LYS A 589 -12.31 0.21 29.84
CA LYS A 589 -12.65 -0.27 28.49
C LYS A 589 -12.26 -1.76 28.35
N MET A 590 -13.02 -2.50 27.56
CA MET A 590 -12.82 -3.92 27.22
C MET A 590 -13.27 -4.09 25.76
N ALA A 591 -12.36 -4.48 24.86
CA ALA A 591 -12.69 -4.74 23.45
C ALA A 591 -13.36 -6.11 23.25
N GLY A 592 -14.01 -6.31 22.10
CA GLY A 592 -14.75 -7.52 21.74
C GLY A 592 -13.83 -8.74 21.72
N ALA A 593 -12.69 -8.63 21.04
CA ALA A 593 -11.61 -9.62 21.04
C ALA A 593 -11.19 -10.04 22.47
N ASP A 594 -11.13 -9.10 23.42
CA ASP A 594 -10.80 -9.35 24.82
C ASP A 594 -11.91 -10.13 25.56
N LEU A 595 -13.18 -9.85 25.24
CA LEU A 595 -14.36 -10.52 25.78
C LEU A 595 -14.59 -11.91 25.16
N VAL A 596 -14.20 -12.11 23.90
CA VAL A 596 -14.13 -13.41 23.22
C VAL A 596 -13.01 -14.27 23.83
N LYS A 597 -11.81 -13.72 24.00
CA LYS A 597 -10.68 -14.38 24.71
C LYS A 597 -11.02 -14.66 26.19
N ASN A 598 -11.88 -13.84 26.81
CA ASN A 598 -12.30 -13.98 28.21
C ASN A 598 -13.85 -14.04 28.39
N PRO A 599 -14.56 -15.11 27.98
CA PRO A 599 -16.02 -15.19 28.06
C PRO A 599 -16.61 -15.14 29.48
N HIS A 600 -15.75 -15.17 30.50
CA HIS A 600 -16.14 -14.99 31.90
C HIS A 600 -16.28 -13.51 32.32
N LEU A 601 -15.85 -12.57 31.46
CA LEU A 601 -15.94 -11.12 31.63
C LEU A 601 -17.11 -10.48 30.86
N LYS A 602 -17.71 -11.18 29.87
CA LYS A 602 -18.88 -10.73 29.09
C LYS A 602 -20.03 -10.20 29.98
N PRO A 603 -20.64 -9.02 29.67
CA PRO A 603 -21.68 -8.40 30.48
C PRO A 603 -22.87 -9.29 30.85
N VAL A 604 -23.57 -8.91 31.91
CA VAL A 604 -24.82 -9.55 32.37
C VAL A 604 -25.97 -8.56 32.32
N LEU A 605 -26.95 -8.83 31.46
CA LEU A 605 -28.22 -8.12 31.39
C LEU A 605 -29.18 -8.65 32.47
N ILE A 606 -29.70 -7.75 33.29
CA ILE A 606 -30.71 -7.99 34.33
C ILE A 606 -31.96 -7.21 33.93
N LYS A 607 -32.97 -7.88 33.36
CA LYS A 607 -34.20 -7.22 32.89
C LYS A 607 -35.06 -6.70 34.04
N ALA A 608 -35.86 -5.67 33.79
CA ALA A 608 -36.77 -5.06 34.75
C ALA A 608 -37.66 -6.10 35.45
N GLY A 609 -37.78 -6.02 36.77
CA GLY A 609 -38.55 -6.93 37.62
C GLY A 609 -37.94 -8.32 37.87
N SER A 610 -36.81 -8.70 37.26
CA SER A 610 -36.21 -10.05 37.36
C SER A 610 -35.65 -10.42 38.74
N LEU A 611 -35.32 -9.44 39.59
CA LEU A 611 -34.85 -9.67 40.98
C LEU A 611 -36.02 -9.84 41.98
N GLY A 612 -37.25 -9.59 41.53
CA GLY A 612 -38.48 -9.68 42.32
C GLY A 612 -38.96 -8.33 42.86
N ALA A 613 -40.20 -8.30 43.33
CA ALA A 613 -40.89 -7.10 43.86
C ALA A 613 -40.93 -5.88 42.90
N GLY A 614 -40.69 -6.08 41.60
CA GLY A 614 -40.62 -5.01 40.60
C GLY A 614 -39.21 -4.45 40.38
N LEU A 615 -38.16 -5.09 40.93
CA LEU A 615 -36.76 -4.67 40.80
C LEU A 615 -35.97 -5.54 39.79
N PRO A 616 -34.99 -4.99 39.06
CA PRO A 616 -34.74 -3.54 38.94
C PRO A 616 -35.91 -2.83 38.24
N GLU A 617 -36.04 -1.52 38.43
CA GLU A 617 -37.17 -0.77 37.86
C GLU A 617 -37.01 -0.52 36.35
N ARG A 618 -35.77 -0.60 35.88
CA ARG A 618 -35.33 -0.57 34.47
C ARG A 618 -34.36 -1.73 34.22
N ASP A 619 -34.15 -2.09 32.97
CA ASP A 619 -33.09 -3.05 32.61
C ASP A 619 -31.72 -2.51 33.07
N MET A 620 -30.83 -3.41 33.47
CA MET A 620 -29.48 -3.08 33.93
C MET A 620 -28.46 -3.96 33.21
N LEU A 621 -27.45 -3.34 32.61
CA LEU A 621 -26.27 -4.05 32.14
C LEU A 621 -25.14 -3.88 33.17
N VAL A 622 -24.58 -4.98 33.66
CA VAL A 622 -23.58 -4.95 34.73
C VAL A 622 -22.46 -5.95 34.49
N SER A 623 -21.28 -5.68 35.07
CA SER A 623 -20.16 -6.62 35.01
C SER A 623 -20.52 -7.96 35.69
N PRO A 624 -19.96 -9.10 35.25
CA PRO A 624 -20.23 -10.41 35.85
C PRO A 624 -20.06 -10.50 37.37
N ASN A 625 -19.12 -9.73 37.92
CA ASN A 625 -18.80 -9.75 39.35
C ASN A 625 -19.66 -8.80 40.18
N HIS A 626 -20.24 -7.77 39.54
CA HIS A 626 -21.11 -6.76 40.16
C HIS A 626 -22.17 -7.43 41.02
N ARG A 627 -22.35 -6.97 42.26
CA ARG A 627 -23.31 -7.57 43.19
C ARG A 627 -24.57 -6.72 43.29
N VAL A 628 -25.70 -7.38 43.10
CA VAL A 628 -27.03 -6.81 43.31
C VAL A 628 -27.61 -7.33 44.63
N LEU A 629 -28.33 -6.47 45.33
CA LEU A 629 -29.05 -6.81 46.56
C LEU A 629 -30.38 -7.45 46.18
N VAL A 630 -30.54 -8.71 46.56
CA VAL A 630 -31.79 -9.45 46.38
C VAL A 630 -32.55 -9.47 47.70
N ALA A 631 -33.82 -9.07 47.67
CA ALA A 631 -34.70 -9.02 48.82
C ALA A 631 -36.09 -9.55 48.43
N ASN A 632 -36.35 -10.83 48.71
CA ASN A 632 -37.61 -11.50 48.37
C ASN A 632 -37.92 -12.62 49.39
N ASP A 633 -39.12 -13.21 49.33
CA ASP A 633 -39.52 -14.24 50.32
C ASP A 633 -38.58 -15.47 50.37
N LYS A 634 -37.85 -15.75 49.28
CA LYS A 634 -36.87 -16.86 49.23
C LYS A 634 -35.60 -16.55 50.03
N THR A 635 -35.17 -15.28 50.13
CA THR A 635 -33.94 -14.92 50.88
C THR A 635 -34.10 -15.22 52.37
N GLN A 636 -35.24 -14.82 52.95
CA GLN A 636 -35.56 -15.11 54.36
C GLN A 636 -35.77 -16.61 54.60
N LEU A 637 -36.32 -17.34 53.62
CA LEU A 637 -36.59 -18.78 53.73
C LEU A 637 -35.30 -19.62 53.69
N TYR A 638 -34.34 -19.29 52.83
CA TYR A 638 -33.14 -20.11 52.60
C TYR A 638 -31.89 -19.66 53.36
N PHE A 639 -31.77 -18.36 53.72
CA PHE A 639 -30.53 -17.82 54.28
C PHE A 639 -30.68 -17.23 55.69
N GLU A 640 -31.89 -17.24 56.25
CA GLU A 640 -32.31 -16.58 57.51
C GLU A 640 -32.11 -15.05 57.52
N GLU A 641 -31.79 -14.46 56.37
CA GLU A 641 -31.53 -13.05 56.15
C GLU A 641 -32.62 -12.42 55.27
N ARG A 642 -33.01 -11.17 55.55
CA ARG A 642 -34.01 -10.47 54.72
C ARG A 642 -33.47 -9.99 53.38
N GLU A 643 -32.20 -9.67 53.32
CA GLU A 643 -31.53 -9.06 52.17
C GLU A 643 -30.15 -9.71 52.03
N VAL A 644 -29.80 -10.14 50.82
CA VAL A 644 -28.53 -10.84 50.53
C VAL A 644 -27.95 -10.30 49.23
N LEU A 645 -26.62 -10.32 49.12
CA LEU A 645 -25.93 -9.88 47.91
C LEU A 645 -25.61 -11.07 47.01
N ALA A 646 -25.86 -10.94 45.71
CA ALA A 646 -25.51 -11.94 44.72
C ALA A 646 -24.80 -11.29 43.53
N SER A 647 -23.64 -11.83 43.13
CA SER A 647 -22.98 -11.42 41.88
C SER A 647 -23.85 -11.76 40.68
N ALA A 648 -23.94 -10.86 39.70
CA ALA A 648 -24.77 -11.01 38.50
C ALA A 648 -24.53 -12.35 37.78
N LYS A 649 -23.27 -12.77 37.61
CA LYS A 649 -22.90 -14.08 37.01
C LYS A 649 -23.41 -15.33 37.75
N HIS A 650 -23.85 -15.19 39.00
CA HIS A 650 -24.46 -16.28 39.77
C HIS A 650 -25.99 -16.31 39.68
N LEU A 651 -26.59 -15.22 39.17
CA LEU A 651 -28.02 -15.11 38.87
C LEU A 651 -28.35 -15.44 37.40
N VAL A 652 -27.36 -15.41 36.50
CA VAL A 652 -27.50 -15.87 35.10
C VAL A 652 -28.17 -17.25 35.03
N GLY A 653 -29.27 -17.32 34.28
CA GLY A 653 -30.15 -18.49 34.20
C GLY A 653 -31.44 -18.36 35.02
N ALA A 654 -31.58 -17.32 35.85
CA ALA A 654 -32.87 -16.86 36.35
C ALA A 654 -33.70 -16.23 35.21
N GLN A 655 -35.02 -16.19 35.36
CA GLN A 655 -35.91 -15.59 34.36
C GLN A 655 -35.59 -14.09 34.17
N GLY A 656 -35.15 -13.72 32.97
CA GLY A 656 -34.80 -12.34 32.62
C GLY A 656 -33.36 -11.93 33.01
N ILE A 657 -32.48 -12.87 33.35
CA ILE A 657 -31.06 -12.59 33.64
C ILE A 657 -30.15 -13.41 32.74
N HIS A 658 -29.49 -12.71 31.81
CA HIS A 658 -28.76 -13.28 30.67
C HIS A 658 -27.33 -12.74 30.61
N ARG A 659 -26.42 -13.51 30.03
CA ARG A 659 -25.19 -12.92 29.47
C ARG A 659 -25.51 -12.40 28.09
N ILE A 660 -24.87 -11.31 27.70
CA ILE A 660 -24.91 -10.82 26.33
C ILE A 660 -23.48 -10.76 25.78
N ASP A 661 -23.40 -10.88 24.47
CA ASP A 661 -22.20 -10.65 23.69
C ASP A 661 -22.23 -9.17 23.23
N VAL A 662 -21.08 -8.52 23.16
CA VAL A 662 -20.92 -7.08 22.82
C VAL A 662 -19.54 -6.86 22.19
N MET A 663 -19.44 -5.94 21.21
CA MET A 663 -18.17 -5.59 20.56
C MET A 663 -17.27 -4.69 21.41
N ALA A 664 -17.81 -3.94 22.37
CA ALA A 664 -17.02 -3.34 23.44
C ALA A 664 -17.84 -3.19 24.73
N THR A 665 -17.16 -2.96 25.86
CA THR A 665 -17.83 -2.45 27.07
C THR A 665 -16.86 -1.73 28.01
N THR A 666 -17.32 -0.61 28.57
CA THR A 666 -16.60 0.15 29.59
C THR A 666 -17.20 -0.08 30.97
N TYR A 667 -16.46 -0.76 31.84
CA TYR A 667 -16.81 -0.91 33.24
C TYR A 667 -16.35 0.30 34.06
N ILE A 668 -17.31 1.14 34.43
CA ILE A 668 -17.12 2.25 35.36
C ILE A 668 -17.28 1.75 36.80
N HIS A 669 -16.37 2.16 37.68
CA HIS A 669 -16.31 1.75 39.08
C HIS A 669 -16.06 2.96 39.96
N PHE A 670 -16.80 3.11 41.05
CA PHE A 670 -16.58 4.18 42.03
C PHE A 670 -16.55 3.65 43.46
N MET A 671 -15.79 4.34 44.31
CA MET A 671 -15.50 4.00 45.70
C MET A 671 -15.89 5.14 46.66
N PHE A 672 -16.14 4.76 47.91
CA PHE A 672 -16.36 5.66 49.04
C PHE A 672 -15.28 5.39 50.12
N ASP A 673 -15.32 6.13 51.24
CA ASP A 673 -14.45 5.89 52.41
C ASP A 673 -14.59 4.48 53.03
N GLN A 674 -15.64 3.74 52.66
CA GLN A 674 -15.91 2.36 53.06
C GLN A 674 -16.82 1.68 52.02
N HIS A 675 -17.06 0.38 52.17
CA HIS A 675 -18.00 -0.33 51.29
C HIS A 675 -19.46 0.15 51.49
N GLU A 676 -20.09 0.61 50.41
CA GLU A 676 -21.48 1.09 50.43
C GLU A 676 -22.38 0.34 49.44
N VAL A 677 -23.68 0.26 49.76
CA VAL A 677 -24.73 -0.21 48.84
C VAL A 677 -25.48 1.00 48.31
N VAL A 678 -25.49 1.19 46.99
CA VAL A 678 -26.06 2.34 46.27
C VAL A 678 -27.35 1.95 45.56
N LEU A 679 -28.19 2.93 45.23
CA LEU A 679 -29.40 2.72 44.43
C LEU A 679 -29.09 3.02 42.96
N SER A 680 -29.19 1.99 42.11
CA SER A 680 -28.87 2.00 40.68
C SER A 680 -30.05 1.45 39.86
N ASN A 681 -30.60 2.23 38.93
CA ASN A 681 -31.79 1.88 38.13
C ASN A 681 -32.96 1.29 38.96
N GLY A 682 -33.20 1.90 40.12
CA GLY A 682 -34.23 1.47 41.10
C GLY A 682 -33.87 0.24 41.95
N SER A 683 -32.78 -0.48 41.64
CA SER A 683 -32.28 -1.62 42.43
C SER A 683 -31.10 -1.25 43.32
N TRP A 684 -30.92 -1.95 44.43
CA TRP A 684 -29.78 -1.71 45.32
C TRP A 684 -28.59 -2.58 44.91
N THR A 685 -27.41 -1.99 44.72
CA THR A 685 -26.19 -2.68 44.23
C THR A 685 -24.95 -2.27 45.03
N GLU A 686 -23.88 -3.07 45.00
CA GLU A 686 -22.61 -2.69 45.64
C GLU A 686 -21.87 -1.59 44.86
N SER A 687 -21.24 -0.67 45.60
CA SER A 687 -20.10 0.13 45.14
C SER A 687 -18.85 -0.74 44.97
N PHE A 688 -17.77 -0.22 44.39
CA PHE A 688 -16.59 -1.04 44.12
C PHE A 688 -15.96 -1.57 45.44
N GLN A 689 -15.77 -2.89 45.49
CA GLN A 689 -15.10 -3.57 46.59
C GLN A 689 -13.67 -3.98 46.18
N PRO A 690 -12.62 -3.27 46.64
CA PRO A 690 -11.23 -3.66 46.42
C PRO A 690 -10.95 -5.03 47.06
N GLY A 691 -10.17 -5.84 46.36
CA GLY A 691 -9.78 -7.19 46.75
C GLY A 691 -8.72 -7.74 45.81
N ASP A 692 -8.00 -8.79 46.24
CA ASP A 692 -6.85 -9.37 45.53
C ASP A 692 -7.06 -9.68 44.04
N HIS A 693 -8.29 -9.96 43.63
CA HIS A 693 -8.65 -10.20 42.22
C HIS A 693 -9.24 -8.97 41.52
N SER A 694 -10.01 -8.12 42.22
CA SER A 694 -10.59 -6.89 41.65
C SER A 694 -9.48 -5.89 41.26
N LEU A 695 -8.51 -5.69 42.17
CA LEU A 695 -7.39 -4.76 41.94
C LEU A 695 -6.48 -5.24 40.82
N LYS A 696 -6.22 -6.56 40.71
CA LYS A 696 -5.46 -7.14 39.59
C LYS A 696 -6.13 -6.98 38.23
N GLY A 697 -7.46 -6.77 38.19
CA GLY A 697 -8.21 -6.55 36.96
C GLY A 697 -8.21 -5.10 36.46
N ILE A 698 -7.77 -4.15 37.28
CA ILE A 698 -7.62 -2.71 36.97
C ILE A 698 -6.20 -2.43 36.47
N GLY A 699 -6.03 -1.46 35.57
CA GLY A 699 -4.73 -1.08 34.98
C GLY A 699 -3.68 -0.69 36.03
N ASN A 700 -2.39 -0.84 35.71
CA ASN A 700 -1.33 -0.62 36.71
C ASN A 700 -1.28 0.83 37.23
N SER A 701 -1.55 1.82 36.38
CA SER A 701 -1.66 3.25 36.75
C SER A 701 -2.82 3.50 37.72
N GLN A 702 -4.05 3.19 37.32
CA GLN A 702 -5.26 3.31 38.13
C GLN A 702 -5.16 2.52 39.46
N ARG A 703 -4.53 1.34 39.46
CA ARG A 703 -4.29 0.58 40.69
C ARG A 703 -3.35 1.31 41.65
N GLN A 704 -2.34 1.99 41.12
CA GLN A 704 -1.38 2.74 41.92
C GLN A 704 -2.00 4.01 42.52
N GLU A 705 -2.87 4.68 41.77
CA GLU A 705 -3.74 5.77 42.24
C GLU A 705 -4.66 5.33 43.39
N ILE A 706 -5.39 4.21 43.26
CA ILE A 706 -6.18 3.63 44.36
C ILE A 706 -5.30 3.38 45.60
N PHE A 707 -4.07 2.90 45.42
CA PHE A 707 -3.12 2.68 46.51
C PHE A 707 -2.51 3.97 47.09
N GLU A 708 -2.64 5.11 46.44
CA GLU A 708 -2.20 6.42 46.95
C GLU A 708 -3.34 7.13 47.70
N LEU A 709 -4.57 7.02 47.19
CA LEU A 709 -5.79 7.50 47.85
C LEU A 709 -6.15 6.66 49.09
N PHE A 710 -5.92 5.34 49.05
CA PHE A 710 -6.20 4.40 50.13
C PHE A 710 -4.98 3.51 50.46
N PRO A 711 -3.95 4.04 51.16
CA PRO A 711 -2.70 3.33 51.41
C PRO A 711 -2.85 1.99 52.14
N GLU A 712 -3.88 1.83 52.98
CA GLU A 712 -4.20 0.60 53.69
C GLU A 712 -4.57 -0.57 52.78
N LEU A 713 -5.07 -0.32 51.57
CA LEU A 713 -5.40 -1.38 50.60
C LEU A 713 -4.16 -2.08 50.03
N ARG A 714 -2.96 -1.54 50.27
CA ARG A 714 -1.68 -2.19 49.92
C ARG A 714 -1.40 -3.43 50.77
N ASP A 715 -1.94 -3.48 51.99
CA ASP A 715 -1.70 -4.56 52.96
C ASP A 715 -2.90 -5.51 53.06
N ARG A 716 -2.60 -6.81 53.22
CA ARG A 716 -3.65 -7.85 53.32
C ARG A 716 -4.59 -7.64 54.51
N GLU A 717 -4.11 -7.00 55.58
CA GLU A 717 -4.91 -6.64 56.75
C GLU A 717 -5.89 -5.48 56.46
N GLY A 718 -5.54 -4.53 55.58
CA GLY A 718 -6.47 -3.49 55.13
C GLY A 718 -7.55 -4.03 54.18
N LEU A 719 -7.16 -4.91 53.26
CA LEU A 719 -8.10 -5.65 52.38
C LEU A 719 -9.06 -6.54 53.18
N GLU A 720 -8.59 -7.19 54.26
CA GLU A 720 -9.45 -7.98 55.17
C GLU A 720 -10.40 -7.10 56.02
N ASN A 721 -10.09 -5.81 56.22
CA ASN A 721 -10.92 -4.87 56.98
C ASN A 721 -12.01 -4.16 56.13
N TYR A 722 -11.93 -4.18 54.79
CA TYR A 722 -12.96 -3.62 53.90
C TYR A 722 -14.15 -4.61 53.74
N THR A 723 -14.81 -4.93 54.85
CA THR A 723 -15.89 -5.93 54.92
C THR A 723 -17.20 -5.42 54.34
N SER A 724 -17.79 -6.17 53.39
CA SER A 724 -19.15 -5.91 52.91
C SER A 724 -20.17 -6.05 54.05
N ALA A 725 -21.11 -5.11 54.14
CA ALA A 725 -22.07 -5.00 55.24
C ALA A 725 -23.12 -6.14 55.28
N ARG A 726 -23.21 -6.96 54.22
CA ARG A 726 -24.23 -8.01 54.05
C ARG A 726 -23.62 -9.35 53.67
N LYS A 727 -24.39 -10.43 53.90
CA LYS A 727 -24.02 -11.79 53.51
C LYS A 727 -24.07 -11.92 51.98
N SER A 728 -22.89 -11.97 51.35
CA SER A 728 -22.74 -12.29 49.93
C SER A 728 -22.89 -13.80 49.68
N LEU A 729 -23.79 -14.18 48.78
CA LEU A 729 -24.08 -15.59 48.46
C LEU A 729 -23.02 -16.19 47.53
N LYS A 730 -22.64 -17.45 47.80
CA LYS A 730 -21.83 -18.27 46.90
C LYS A 730 -22.68 -18.76 45.72
N LYS A 731 -22.03 -19.17 44.61
CA LYS A 731 -22.69 -19.63 43.37
C LYS A 731 -23.81 -20.66 43.57
N HIS A 732 -23.65 -21.59 44.53
CA HIS A 732 -24.67 -22.61 44.81
C HIS A 732 -25.82 -22.11 45.70
N GLU A 733 -25.59 -21.07 46.50
CA GLU A 733 -26.60 -20.40 47.32
C GLU A 733 -27.45 -19.48 46.44
N ALA A 734 -26.82 -18.63 45.61
CA ALA A 734 -27.51 -17.72 44.70
C ALA A 734 -28.46 -18.44 43.71
N ARG A 735 -28.16 -19.68 43.30
CA ARG A 735 -29.05 -20.50 42.47
C ARG A 735 -30.40 -20.82 43.12
N LEU A 736 -30.48 -20.89 44.45
CA LEU A 736 -31.74 -21.07 45.18
C LEU A 736 -32.67 -19.83 45.12
N LEU A 737 -32.20 -18.74 44.52
CA LEU A 737 -33.02 -17.57 44.18
C LEU A 737 -33.48 -17.60 42.71
N ALA A 738 -32.73 -18.29 41.84
CA ALA A 738 -32.99 -18.42 40.41
C ALA A 738 -33.98 -19.57 40.06
N GLU A 739 -34.03 -20.61 40.89
CA GLU A 739 -35.11 -21.63 40.96
C GLU A 739 -36.27 -21.11 41.82
#